data_AF-A0A066XBM3-F1
#
_entry.id   AF-A0A066XBM3-F1
#
_cell.length_a   1.000
_cell.length_b   1.000
_cell.length_c   1.000
_cell.angle_alpha   90.00
_cell.angle_beta   90.00
_cell.angle_gamma   90.00
#
_symmetry.space_group_name_H-M   'P 1'
#
loop_
_entity.id
_entity.type
_entity.pdbx_description
1 polymer ?
#
loop_
_entity_poly.entity_id
_entity_poly.type
_entity_poly.pdbx_seq_one_letter_code
_entity_poly.pdbx_strand_id
1 'polypeptide(L)'
;MTSDTPYPGGSGMAWPGLVHNSKVGHDPMPVSECSRNNFEASCSAPASKIKLGYFEGWNYNRPCLNMDVSQIDTGAFTHVHFAFPNVTRGDFRIEITDPLVKEQFEEFKKLEGVKKIVSLGGWDFSALPGTFMILREAALPGNRDVFKRNIISFINEHNLDGIDLDWEYPGAPDIPDIPSDDPVNGVNYFRLLASVKAEVGTSKSVSFAAPASYWYLRAFPPIKQMAEALDYIVFMTYDLHGQWDAGNKWTSPGCPTGNCLRSHVNETETKDALSMVTKAGAASNKILVGVSSYGRSFKMAQAGCDGETCLFTGDNRNSGAAKGRCTGTAGYISNAEIGEILVSNRTNKKWTKEGSNMMVYDNTEWVAWMDNDMKAKRAEFYDSYNFLGTTDWAIDLQNWMDGSGGISDDNNDELIYKELSACTASFSTLQQLEERKGSIPSHCLEQYIVDVQVSVFDEALKKYNKLIEDGYDSKFSTWEGYIKDQIPEQIKKFMATDKVDKYFKCGETKTVICCCKNGKQLVTRDKCPKVEADPTGSSGGSNPNTTFTLNDREGFFKDILETWGIEEGWITFDKRRMSLANGCQNAGKDVKDCIAQNSIFFHDFPTMDSSKTKINNPKDIIVKALPDAKGLLERYRDMKTFAEFEEDIEMSDLVDAGSLPAFAVDQAVGEMDKIVKEANEIEKKRREEFILSMIMSLLFFIPFLGPTGGGAVAVGVRTLLRLVEVGAEVGLAVYGVVNDPNNAFMTVFTTLLAAGFGRSGFRNAANSRRGMSSNEYNSLGNIKPKLDTITSLRSGMCSL
;
A
#
# COMPACT_ATOMS: atom_id res chain seq x y z
N MET A 1 65.83 19.13 38.02
CA MET A 1 65.18 20.34 37.47
C MET A 1 63.78 19.88 37.08
N THR A 2 62.78 19.99 37.97
CA THR A 2 61.95 21.21 38.25
C THR A 2 61.01 21.53 37.06
N SER A 3 59.76 21.98 37.16
CA SER A 3 58.86 22.33 38.28
C SER A 3 57.49 22.77 37.69
N ASP A 4 56.30 22.66 38.29
CA ASP A 4 55.75 21.91 39.45
C ASP A 4 54.18 21.92 39.34
N THR A 5 53.43 21.47 40.36
CA THR A 5 51.94 21.52 40.41
C THR A 5 51.40 22.89 40.87
N PRO A 6 50.06 23.18 40.81
CA PRO A 6 49.20 22.87 41.96
C PRO A 6 47.69 22.59 41.72
N TYR A 7 47.11 21.72 42.58
CA TYR A 7 45.69 21.65 42.99
C TYR A 7 45.38 22.76 44.05
N PRO A 8 44.12 23.17 44.34
CA PRO A 8 43.22 22.47 45.32
C PRO A 8 41.70 22.63 45.02
N GLY A 9 40.74 22.04 45.74
CA GLY A 9 40.69 21.11 46.90
C GLY A 9 39.22 20.63 47.06
N GLY A 10 38.76 19.89 48.08
CA GLY A 10 39.42 19.33 49.26
C GLY A 10 38.48 19.24 50.46
N SER A 11 37.99 18.04 50.82
CA SER A 11 37.58 17.54 52.17
C SER A 11 36.65 16.32 52.01
N GLY A 12 36.63 15.30 52.88
CA GLY A 12 37.56 14.97 53.97
C GLY A 12 36.93 14.00 55.00
N MET A 13 37.60 12.87 55.30
CA MET A 13 37.37 11.97 56.47
C MET A 13 36.01 11.23 56.54
N ALA A 14 35.86 10.08 57.22
CA ALA A 14 36.77 8.97 57.57
C ALA A 14 35.90 7.76 58.00
N TRP A 15 36.37 6.53 57.76
CA TRP A 15 35.73 5.30 58.24
C TRP A 15 36.22 4.91 59.65
N PRO A 16 35.38 4.23 60.46
CA PRO A 16 35.90 3.28 61.43
C PRO A 16 35.15 1.93 61.47
N GLY A 17 35.92 0.84 61.59
CA GLY A 17 35.58 -0.29 62.46
C GLY A 17 34.75 -1.46 61.90
N LEU A 18 35.44 -2.53 61.51
CA LEU A 18 34.87 -3.88 61.40
C LEU A 18 34.51 -4.45 62.79
N VAL A 19 33.38 -5.16 62.87
CA VAL A 19 33.15 -6.20 63.88
C VAL A 19 32.53 -7.42 63.17
N HIS A 20 33.21 -8.57 63.21
CA HIS A 20 32.64 -9.84 62.79
C HIS A 20 31.72 -10.40 63.87
N ASN A 21 30.57 -10.94 63.48
CA ASN A 21 29.92 -12.00 64.25
C ASN A 21 29.17 -12.94 63.31
N SER A 22 29.43 -14.24 63.44
CA SER A 22 28.91 -15.27 62.54
C SER A 22 27.48 -15.68 62.90
N LYS A 23 26.63 -15.88 61.88
CA LYS A 23 25.58 -16.91 61.86
C LYS A 23 25.02 -17.09 60.45
N VAL A 24 24.57 -18.32 60.18
CA VAL A 24 24.06 -18.76 58.87
C VAL A 24 22.65 -18.19 58.64
N GLY A 25 22.44 -17.56 57.49
CA GLY A 25 21.15 -17.07 57.00
C GLY A 25 21.29 -16.59 55.56
N HIS A 26 20.22 -16.71 54.77
CA HIS A 26 20.17 -16.15 53.41
C HIS A 26 20.03 -14.63 53.50
N ASP A 27 21.09 -13.88 53.16
CA ASP A 27 21.05 -12.43 52.98
C ASP A 27 21.37 -12.05 51.52
N PRO A 28 20.76 -10.99 50.97
CA PRO A 28 21.04 -10.50 49.62
C PRO A 28 22.45 -9.91 49.50
N MET A 29 23.00 -9.90 48.28
CA MET A 29 24.36 -9.40 48.03
C MET A 29 24.52 -7.92 48.46
N PRO A 30 25.67 -7.52 49.02
CA PRO A 30 25.92 -6.13 49.39
C PRO A 30 25.84 -5.19 48.18
N VAL A 31 25.27 -4.00 48.38
CA VAL A 31 25.06 -2.98 47.32
C VAL A 31 26.35 -2.63 46.55
N SER A 32 27.52 -2.75 47.19
CA SER A 32 28.82 -2.54 46.56
C SER A 32 29.22 -3.60 45.52
N GLU A 33 28.55 -4.75 45.46
CA GLU A 33 28.80 -5.81 44.48
C GLU A 33 27.83 -5.81 43.29
N CYS A 34 26.72 -5.06 43.35
CA CYS A 34 25.76 -4.94 42.24
C CYS A 34 26.35 -4.19 41.02
N SER A 35 27.44 -3.44 41.22
CA SER A 35 28.20 -2.72 40.19
C SER A 35 29.49 -3.47 39.80
N ARG A 36 29.35 -4.65 39.19
CA ARG A 36 30.49 -5.29 38.51
C ARG A 36 30.76 -4.60 37.19
N ASN A 37 32.05 -4.39 36.87
CA ASN A 37 32.51 -3.69 35.67
C ASN A 37 31.66 -4.08 34.44
N ASN A 38 30.96 -3.09 33.90
CA ASN A 38 30.08 -3.09 32.73
C ASN A 38 28.56 -3.22 32.98
N PHE A 39 28.04 -3.56 34.17
CA PHE A 39 26.58 -3.66 34.40
C PHE A 39 26.11 -3.02 35.70
N GLU A 40 24.91 -2.43 35.66
CA GLU A 40 24.13 -2.11 36.85
C GLU A 40 23.08 -3.20 37.05
N ALA A 41 23.50 -4.32 37.64
CA ALA A 41 22.60 -5.43 37.93
C ALA A 41 21.62 -5.05 39.04
N SER A 42 20.37 -5.50 38.93
CA SER A 42 19.43 -5.41 40.06
C SER A 42 20.01 -6.15 41.27
N CYS A 43 20.05 -5.50 42.43
CA CYS A 43 20.43 -6.16 43.69
C CYS A 43 19.40 -7.20 44.15
N SER A 44 18.19 -7.23 43.56
CA SER A 44 17.21 -8.31 43.75
C SER A 44 17.16 -9.21 42.51
N ALA A 45 17.40 -10.51 42.73
CA ALA A 45 17.12 -11.55 41.75
C ALA A 45 15.62 -11.57 41.39
N PRO A 46 15.25 -11.94 40.15
CA PRO A 46 13.85 -12.10 39.78
C PRO A 46 13.19 -13.22 40.59
N ALA A 47 11.91 -13.05 40.96
CA ALA A 47 11.17 -14.02 41.77
C ALA A 47 10.94 -15.37 41.07
N SER A 48 10.88 -15.35 39.74
CA SER A 48 10.93 -16.52 38.85
C SER A 48 11.64 -16.12 37.56
N LYS A 49 12.30 -17.07 36.91
CA LYS A 49 12.93 -16.87 35.61
C LYS A 49 11.93 -17.09 34.49
N ILE A 50 11.99 -16.26 33.47
CA ILE A 50 11.17 -16.41 32.26
C ILE A 50 12.02 -17.01 31.14
N LYS A 51 11.56 -18.13 30.60
CA LYS A 51 11.92 -18.58 29.26
C LYS A 51 10.74 -18.27 28.34
N LEU A 52 10.93 -17.30 27.45
CA LEU A 52 9.96 -16.87 26.45
C LEU A 52 10.41 -17.43 25.10
N GLY A 53 9.50 -18.01 24.33
CA GLY A 53 9.73 -18.26 22.90
C GLY A 53 8.63 -17.61 22.06
N TYR A 54 9.02 -16.92 21.00
CA TYR A 54 8.09 -16.47 19.96
C TYR A 54 7.74 -17.63 19.06
N PHE A 55 6.49 -17.71 18.64
CA PHE A 55 6.01 -18.65 17.63
C PHE A 55 5.48 -17.85 16.45
N GLU A 56 6.08 -18.06 15.27
CA GLU A 56 5.63 -17.45 14.02
C GLU A 56 4.33 -18.15 13.59
N GLY A 57 3.17 -17.56 13.92
CA GLY A 57 1.85 -18.10 13.56
C GLY A 57 1.63 -18.23 12.05
N TRP A 58 2.38 -17.46 11.25
CA TRP A 58 2.42 -17.53 9.79
C TRP A 58 3.42 -18.58 9.26
N ASN A 59 3.99 -19.46 10.11
CA ASN A 59 5.06 -20.37 9.69
C ASN A 59 4.68 -21.32 8.54
N TYR A 60 3.39 -21.58 8.33
CA TYR A 60 2.87 -22.34 7.19
C TYR A 60 3.04 -21.63 5.84
N ASN A 61 3.31 -20.32 5.83
CA ASN A 61 3.64 -19.55 4.62
C ASN A 61 5.08 -19.80 4.13
N ARG A 62 5.83 -20.69 4.82
CA ARG A 62 7.12 -21.23 4.38
C ARG A 62 6.88 -22.55 3.62
N PRO A 63 7.56 -22.83 2.50
CA PRO A 63 7.36 -24.05 1.71
C PRO A 63 7.76 -25.37 2.42
N CYS A 64 8.33 -25.26 3.62
CA CYS A 64 8.69 -26.37 4.51
C CYS A 64 9.14 -25.82 5.87
N LEU A 65 9.58 -26.71 6.79
CA LEU A 65 9.93 -26.37 8.18
C LEU A 65 8.75 -25.78 8.96
N ASN A 66 7.54 -26.23 8.63
CA ASN A 66 6.33 -25.84 9.33
C ASN A 66 6.26 -26.58 10.68
N MET A 67 5.66 -25.93 11.66
CA MET A 67 5.50 -26.45 13.01
C MET A 67 4.09 -26.10 13.46
N ASP A 68 3.33 -27.11 13.86
CA ASP A 68 2.09 -26.87 14.56
C ASP A 68 2.38 -26.44 16.00
N VAL A 69 1.65 -25.44 16.49
CA VAL A 69 1.86 -24.84 17.81
C VAL A 69 1.68 -25.82 18.97
N SER A 70 0.87 -26.88 18.81
CA SER A 70 0.71 -27.94 19.82
C SER A 70 1.99 -28.78 20.00
N GLN A 71 2.92 -28.71 19.06
CA GLN A 71 4.22 -29.38 19.12
C GLN A 71 5.27 -28.60 19.94
N ILE A 72 4.94 -27.42 20.46
CA ILE A 72 5.82 -26.68 21.36
C ILE A 72 6.03 -27.50 22.64
N ASP A 73 7.29 -27.79 22.98
CA ASP A 73 7.65 -28.32 24.30
C ASP A 73 7.37 -27.27 25.38
N THR A 74 6.16 -27.30 25.93
CA THR A 74 5.73 -26.40 27.01
C THR A 74 6.50 -26.63 28.32
N GLY A 75 7.30 -27.70 28.44
CA GLY A 75 8.26 -27.88 29.52
C GLY A 75 9.56 -27.09 29.35
N ALA A 76 9.92 -26.71 28.12
CA ALA A 76 11.10 -25.90 27.82
C ALA A 76 10.87 -24.39 28.07
N PHE A 77 9.63 -23.93 27.97
CA PHE A 77 9.23 -22.53 28.07
C PHE A 77 8.38 -22.24 29.31
N THR A 78 8.24 -20.96 29.64
CA THR A 78 7.30 -20.47 30.66
C THR A 78 6.26 -19.53 30.06
N HIS A 79 6.61 -18.88 28.94
CA HIS A 79 5.77 -17.96 28.18
C HIS A 79 5.94 -18.30 26.70
N VAL A 80 4.84 -18.29 25.95
CA VAL A 80 4.83 -18.39 24.49
C VAL A 80 4.14 -17.14 23.94
N HIS A 81 4.83 -16.44 23.05
CA HIS A 81 4.31 -15.26 22.36
C HIS A 81 3.84 -15.67 20.97
N PHE A 82 2.52 -15.59 20.73
CA PHE A 82 1.94 -15.84 19.42
C PHE A 82 2.06 -14.58 18.56
N ALA A 83 2.86 -14.65 17.51
CA ALA A 83 3.14 -13.55 16.59
C ALA A 83 2.55 -13.86 15.21
N PHE A 84 1.90 -12.95 14.48
CA PHE A 84 1.31 -11.69 14.91
C PHE A 84 -0.11 -11.62 14.33
N PRO A 85 -1.16 -11.50 15.16
CA PRO A 85 -2.46 -11.03 14.70
C PRO A 85 -2.38 -9.64 14.08
N ASN A 86 -3.23 -9.38 13.08
CA ASN A 86 -3.32 -8.09 12.41
C ASN A 86 -3.97 -7.03 13.31
N VAL A 87 -3.66 -5.76 13.07
CA VAL A 87 -4.40 -4.61 13.62
C VAL A 87 -4.99 -3.80 12.48
N THR A 88 -6.31 -3.63 12.44
CA THR A 88 -7.00 -2.91 11.37
C THR A 88 -6.73 -1.40 11.41
N ARG A 89 -6.66 -0.75 10.24
CA ARG A 89 -6.51 0.71 10.18
C ARG A 89 -7.82 1.42 10.48
N GLY A 90 -7.75 2.45 11.33
CA GLY A 90 -8.85 3.39 11.60
C GLY A 90 -9.73 3.01 12.79
N ASP A 91 -10.12 1.73 12.92
CA ASP A 91 -10.85 1.21 14.08
C ASP A 91 -9.98 0.38 15.05
N PHE A 92 -8.75 0.01 14.65
CA PHE A 92 -7.71 -0.62 15.48
C PHE A 92 -8.14 -1.93 16.14
N ARG A 93 -9.03 -2.70 15.49
CA ARG A 93 -9.43 -4.03 15.97
C ARG A 93 -8.28 -5.00 15.71
N ILE A 94 -8.14 -5.97 16.61
CA ILE A 94 -7.21 -7.09 16.42
C ILE A 94 -7.99 -8.19 15.70
N GLU A 95 -7.44 -8.72 14.62
CA GLU A 95 -8.06 -9.77 13.82
C GLU A 95 -7.03 -10.78 13.31
N ILE A 96 -7.49 -12.01 13.09
CA ILE A 96 -6.71 -13.06 12.44
C ILE A 96 -7.56 -13.54 11.26
N THR A 97 -7.19 -13.06 10.07
CA THR A 97 -7.93 -13.24 8.81
C THR A 97 -7.37 -14.36 7.96
N ASP A 98 -6.06 -14.62 8.06
CA ASP A 98 -5.38 -15.78 7.49
C ASP A 98 -5.90 -17.07 8.18
N PRO A 99 -6.48 -18.03 7.44
CA PRO A 99 -7.04 -19.26 8.01
C PRO A 99 -6.02 -20.12 8.76
N LEU A 100 -4.79 -20.21 8.27
CA LEU A 100 -3.73 -21.04 8.85
C LEU A 100 -3.22 -20.41 10.14
N VAL A 101 -2.98 -19.09 10.15
CA VAL A 101 -2.65 -18.35 11.39
C VAL A 101 -3.79 -18.46 12.40
N LYS A 102 -5.05 -18.50 11.95
CA LYS A 102 -6.22 -18.63 12.82
C LYS A 102 -6.33 -20.02 13.43
N GLU A 103 -6.12 -21.09 12.67
CA GLU A 103 -6.04 -22.46 13.17
C GLU A 103 -4.94 -22.58 14.24
N GLN A 104 -3.74 -22.09 13.93
CA GLN A 104 -2.64 -22.02 14.89
C GLN A 104 -3.00 -21.20 16.14
N PHE A 105 -3.79 -20.14 16.03
CA PHE A 105 -4.25 -19.39 17.21
C PHE A 105 -5.31 -20.15 18.04
N GLU A 106 -6.16 -20.97 17.40
CA GLU A 106 -7.11 -21.84 18.11
C GLU A 106 -6.38 -22.93 18.92
N GLU A 107 -5.36 -23.57 18.35
CA GLU A 107 -4.52 -24.53 19.08
C GLU A 107 -3.64 -23.86 20.13
N PHE A 108 -3.08 -22.68 19.86
CA PHE A 108 -2.28 -21.90 20.81
C PHE A 108 -3.04 -21.65 22.12
N LYS A 109 -4.34 -21.33 22.04
CA LYS A 109 -5.20 -21.12 23.22
C LYS A 109 -5.34 -22.38 24.08
N LYS A 110 -5.13 -23.57 23.52
CA LYS A 110 -5.20 -24.86 24.25
C LYS A 110 -3.91 -25.23 24.98
N LEU A 111 -2.78 -24.58 24.69
CA LEU A 111 -1.50 -24.87 25.37
C LEU A 111 -1.64 -24.76 26.90
N GLU A 112 -1.10 -25.75 27.60
CA GLU A 112 -1.03 -25.82 29.07
C GLU A 112 0.42 -25.69 29.57
N GLY A 113 0.60 -25.41 30.85
CA GLY A 113 1.92 -25.25 31.48
C GLY A 113 2.63 -23.91 31.21
N VAL A 114 2.29 -23.23 30.10
CA VAL A 114 2.86 -21.93 29.69
C VAL A 114 1.87 -20.77 29.80
N LYS A 115 2.41 -19.56 29.89
CA LYS A 115 1.68 -18.30 29.75
C LYS A 115 1.48 -17.94 28.28
N LYS A 116 0.23 -17.71 27.89
CA LYS A 116 -0.19 -17.47 26.50
C LYS A 116 -0.33 -15.97 26.24
N ILE A 117 0.65 -15.39 25.55
CA ILE A 117 0.73 -13.96 25.24
C ILE A 117 0.46 -13.76 23.76
N VAL A 118 -0.39 -12.80 23.38
CA VAL A 118 -0.44 -12.31 21.99
C VAL A 118 0.64 -11.25 21.82
N SER A 119 1.41 -11.29 20.73
CA SER A 119 2.22 -10.17 20.29
C SER A 119 1.57 -9.48 19.08
N LEU A 120 1.66 -8.16 18.99
CA LEU A 120 1.12 -7.36 17.88
C LEU A 120 2.22 -6.50 17.26
N GLY A 121 2.32 -6.50 15.93
CA GLY A 121 3.30 -5.68 15.20
C GLY A 121 4.32 -6.53 14.43
N GLY A 122 5.58 -6.42 14.83
CA GLY A 122 6.74 -6.94 14.11
C GLY A 122 7.20 -6.04 12.96
N TRP A 123 8.36 -6.39 12.39
CA TRP A 123 9.02 -5.65 11.32
C TRP A 123 8.10 -5.34 10.13
N ASP A 124 7.51 -6.34 9.49
CA ASP A 124 6.70 -6.14 8.27
C ASP A 124 5.48 -5.23 8.51
N PHE A 125 4.85 -5.34 9.68
CA PHE A 125 3.73 -4.47 10.06
C PHE A 125 4.18 -3.03 10.35
N SER A 126 5.36 -2.86 10.94
CA SER A 126 5.86 -1.58 11.42
C SER A 126 6.64 -0.77 10.37
N ALA A 127 7.31 -1.46 9.44
CA ALA A 127 8.35 -0.91 8.58
C ALA A 127 8.01 -0.91 7.07
N LEU A 128 6.96 -1.61 6.62
CA LEU A 128 6.61 -1.68 5.19
C LEU A 128 5.54 -0.66 4.75
N PRO A 129 5.59 -0.21 3.48
CA PRO A 129 4.52 0.58 2.88
C PRO A 129 3.15 -0.11 2.96
N GLY A 130 2.14 0.61 3.44
CA GLY A 130 0.76 0.13 3.61
C GLY A 130 0.35 -0.04 5.08
N THR A 131 1.22 -0.59 5.92
CA THR A 131 0.95 -0.95 7.32
C THR A 131 1.62 -0.01 8.34
N PHE A 132 2.78 0.57 8.02
CA PHE A 132 3.61 1.38 8.95
C PHE A 132 2.89 2.54 9.66
N MET A 133 1.78 3.05 9.11
CA MET A 133 0.97 4.12 9.70
C MET A 133 0.05 3.64 10.82
N ILE A 134 -0.24 2.35 10.94
CA ILE A 134 -1.32 1.86 11.81
C ILE A 134 -0.96 2.02 13.29
N LEU A 135 0.23 1.58 13.74
CA LEU A 135 0.66 1.79 15.13
C LEU A 135 0.96 3.27 15.42
N ARG A 136 1.48 4.02 14.43
CA ARG A 136 1.63 5.48 14.51
C ARG A 136 0.28 6.15 14.82
N GLU A 137 -0.76 5.83 14.07
CA GLU A 137 -2.12 6.34 14.26
C GLU A 137 -2.74 5.84 15.57
N ALA A 138 -2.59 4.56 15.92
CA ALA A 138 -3.22 3.93 17.08
C ALA A 138 -2.69 4.45 18.43
N ALA A 139 -1.41 4.79 18.52
CA ALA A 139 -0.79 5.30 19.75
C ALA A 139 -1.17 6.77 20.06
N LEU A 140 -1.66 7.54 19.08
CA LEU A 140 -1.99 8.96 19.24
C LEU A 140 -3.03 9.21 20.34
N PRO A 141 -2.99 10.36 21.04
CA PRO A 141 -3.92 10.67 22.13
C PRO A 141 -5.41 10.55 21.78
N GLY A 142 -5.81 10.83 20.53
CA GLY A 142 -7.21 10.69 20.09
C GLY A 142 -7.67 9.25 19.85
N ASN A 143 -6.73 8.33 19.59
CA ASN A 143 -7.00 6.95 19.18
C ASN A 143 -6.67 5.92 20.27
N ARG A 144 -5.76 6.27 21.19
CA ARG A 144 -5.24 5.40 22.25
C ARG A 144 -6.32 4.64 23.01
N ASP A 145 -7.41 5.30 23.40
CA ASP A 145 -8.49 4.66 24.16
C ASP A 145 -9.32 3.69 23.31
N VAL A 146 -9.37 3.86 21.98
CA VAL A 146 -9.97 2.87 21.06
C VAL A 146 -9.10 1.62 21.02
N PHE A 147 -7.80 1.78 20.69
CA PHE A 147 -6.90 0.65 20.57
C PHE A 147 -6.73 -0.09 21.91
N LYS A 148 -6.60 0.64 23.03
CA LYS A 148 -6.63 0.07 24.39
C LYS A 148 -7.85 -0.83 24.62
N ARG A 149 -9.06 -0.36 24.29
CA ARG A 149 -10.27 -1.18 24.48
C ARG A 149 -10.25 -2.45 23.62
N ASN A 150 -9.76 -2.36 22.38
CA ASN A 150 -9.69 -3.52 21.49
C ASN A 150 -8.66 -4.56 21.97
N ILE A 151 -7.48 -4.11 22.43
CA ILE A 151 -6.46 -4.94 23.09
C ILE A 151 -7.08 -5.68 24.29
N ILE A 152 -7.74 -4.95 25.20
CA ILE A 152 -8.37 -5.52 26.39
C ILE A 152 -9.50 -6.49 26.02
N SER A 153 -10.31 -6.18 24.99
CA SER A 153 -11.37 -7.05 24.49
C SER A 153 -10.79 -8.39 24.00
N PHE A 154 -9.83 -8.34 23.08
CA PHE A 154 -9.21 -9.53 22.47
C PHE A 154 -8.55 -10.45 23.52
N ILE A 155 -7.78 -9.86 24.45
CA ILE A 155 -7.12 -10.58 25.54
C ILE A 155 -8.12 -11.25 26.51
N ASN A 156 -9.31 -10.67 26.68
CA ASN A 156 -10.36 -11.24 27.54
C ASN A 156 -11.18 -12.30 26.80
N GLU A 157 -11.56 -12.02 25.56
CA GLU A 157 -12.32 -12.92 24.67
C GLU A 157 -11.60 -14.26 24.45
N HIS A 158 -10.27 -14.21 24.30
CA HIS A 158 -9.44 -15.38 24.05
C HIS A 158 -8.74 -15.93 25.30
N ASN A 159 -9.08 -15.41 26.50
CA ASN A 159 -8.52 -15.83 27.79
C ASN A 159 -6.98 -15.87 27.83
N LEU A 160 -6.33 -14.86 27.25
CA LEU A 160 -4.87 -14.77 27.18
C LEU A 160 -4.26 -14.25 28.49
N ASP A 161 -3.01 -14.60 28.76
CA ASP A 161 -2.26 -14.18 29.95
C ASP A 161 -1.62 -12.79 29.81
N GLY A 162 -1.69 -12.17 28.64
CA GLY A 162 -1.14 -10.84 28.42
C GLY A 162 -1.00 -10.44 26.96
N ILE A 163 -0.29 -9.33 26.78
CA ILE A 163 0.02 -8.66 25.51
C ILE A 163 1.49 -8.26 25.47
N ASP A 164 2.08 -8.45 24.31
CA ASP A 164 3.32 -7.86 23.88
C ASP A 164 3.05 -6.95 22.68
N LEU A 165 3.72 -5.80 22.62
CA LEU A 165 3.60 -4.88 21.49
C LEU A 165 5.00 -4.72 20.89
N ASP A 166 5.12 -5.10 19.63
CA ASP A 166 6.38 -5.12 18.89
C ASP A 166 6.31 -4.08 17.78
N TRP A 167 6.46 -2.80 18.16
CA TRP A 167 6.53 -1.72 17.19
C TRP A 167 7.99 -1.45 16.82
N GLU A 168 8.32 -1.67 15.54
CA GLU A 168 9.65 -1.47 14.97
C GLU A 168 9.77 -0.26 14.03
N TYR A 169 10.14 0.95 14.47
CA TYR A 169 10.25 1.43 15.85
C TYR A 169 9.56 2.79 16.01
N PRO A 170 8.95 3.09 17.18
CA PRO A 170 8.36 4.40 17.43
C PRO A 170 9.42 5.51 17.38
N GLY A 171 9.19 6.54 16.56
CA GLY A 171 10.13 7.64 16.35
C GLY A 171 11.35 7.30 15.48
N ALA A 172 11.35 6.18 14.75
CA ALA A 172 12.44 5.83 13.83
C ALA A 172 12.56 6.85 12.67
N PRO A 173 13.76 7.42 12.42
CA PRO A 173 13.90 8.53 11.47
C PRO A 173 14.21 8.10 10.02
N ASP A 174 14.70 6.87 9.81
CA ASP A 174 15.44 6.47 8.61
C ASP A 174 15.16 5.05 8.11
N ILE A 175 14.02 4.45 8.48
CA ILE A 175 13.54 3.21 7.86
C ILE A 175 13.29 3.47 6.35
N PRO A 176 13.89 2.68 5.44
CA PRO A 176 13.72 2.90 4.00
C PRO A 176 12.27 2.80 3.52
N ASP A 177 11.97 3.50 2.42
CA ASP A 177 10.70 3.46 1.68
C ASP A 177 9.44 3.94 2.44
N ILE A 178 9.56 4.31 3.72
CA ILE A 178 8.53 4.98 4.51
C ILE A 178 9.02 6.34 5.05
N PRO A 179 8.12 7.31 5.35
CA PRO A 179 8.50 8.55 6.01
C PRO A 179 9.05 8.33 7.42
N SER A 180 10.01 9.17 7.82
CA SER A 180 10.42 9.36 9.23
C SER A 180 9.21 9.42 10.15
N ASP A 181 9.28 8.76 11.30
CA ASP A 181 8.28 8.92 12.34
C ASP A 181 8.56 10.16 13.21
N ASP A 182 7.55 10.63 13.94
CA ASP A 182 7.71 11.72 14.92
C ASP A 182 8.27 11.14 16.24
N PRO A 183 9.39 11.64 16.78
CA PRO A 183 9.93 11.20 18.06
C PRO A 183 8.96 11.27 19.25
N VAL A 184 7.89 12.08 19.18
CA VAL A 184 6.81 12.08 20.18
C VAL A 184 6.11 10.73 20.29
N ASN A 185 6.21 9.89 19.26
CA ASN A 185 5.55 8.59 19.23
C ASN A 185 6.12 7.58 20.22
N GLY A 186 7.39 7.68 20.62
CA GLY A 186 7.89 6.92 21.77
C GLY A 186 7.12 7.22 23.07
N VAL A 187 6.78 8.49 23.31
CA VAL A 187 5.96 8.91 24.45
C VAL A 187 4.50 8.46 24.30
N ASN A 188 3.95 8.51 23.09
CA ASN A 188 2.59 8.03 22.82
C ASN A 188 2.46 6.51 23.01
N TYR A 189 3.47 5.77 22.57
CA TYR A 189 3.61 4.32 22.70
C TYR A 189 3.66 3.88 24.17
N PHE A 190 4.56 4.48 24.96
CA PHE A 190 4.60 4.24 26.41
C PHE A 190 3.26 4.56 27.08
N ARG A 191 2.59 5.67 26.72
CA ARG A 191 1.29 6.03 27.29
C ARG A 191 0.18 5.05 26.91
N LEU A 192 0.24 4.42 25.75
CA LEU A 192 -0.66 3.33 25.35
C LEU A 192 -0.39 2.09 26.21
N LEU A 193 0.85 1.61 26.28
CA LEU A 193 1.21 0.44 27.09
C LEU A 193 0.88 0.62 28.57
N ALA A 194 1.20 1.78 29.14
CA ALA A 194 0.87 2.11 30.52
C ALA A 194 -0.65 2.18 30.77
N SER A 195 -1.45 2.62 29.79
CA SER A 195 -2.92 2.63 29.94
C SER A 195 -3.53 1.23 29.83
N VAL A 196 -2.98 0.35 29.00
CA VAL A 196 -3.34 -1.08 28.96
C VAL A 196 -2.97 -1.76 30.29
N LYS A 197 -1.76 -1.50 30.81
CA LYS A 197 -1.29 -2.07 32.08
C LYS A 197 -2.12 -1.60 33.29
N ALA A 198 -2.54 -0.34 33.31
CA ALA A 198 -3.44 0.17 34.33
C ALA A 198 -4.81 -0.53 34.32
N GLU A 199 -5.31 -0.95 33.16
CA GLU A 199 -6.59 -1.64 33.01
C GLU A 199 -6.52 -3.14 33.39
N VAL A 200 -5.48 -3.87 32.97
CA VAL A 200 -5.33 -5.31 33.32
C VAL A 200 -4.79 -5.55 34.74
N GLY A 201 -4.15 -4.53 35.34
CA GLY A 201 -3.53 -4.62 36.66
C GLY A 201 -2.48 -5.74 36.74
N THR A 202 -2.53 -6.56 37.78
CA THR A 202 -1.64 -7.73 37.98
C THR A 202 -2.20 -9.03 37.40
N SER A 203 -3.40 -9.03 36.82
CA SER A 203 -4.06 -10.25 36.34
C SER A 203 -3.47 -10.77 35.03
N LYS A 204 -2.88 -9.88 34.23
CA LYS A 204 -2.27 -10.17 32.93
C LYS A 204 -0.99 -9.35 32.76
N SER A 205 -0.09 -9.84 31.92
CA SER A 205 1.16 -9.15 31.60
C SER A 205 1.01 -8.17 30.44
N VAL A 206 1.78 -7.09 30.47
CA VAL A 206 1.98 -6.12 29.39
C VAL A 206 3.49 -5.94 29.22
N SER A 207 3.96 -6.24 28.03
CA SER A 207 5.36 -6.18 27.63
C SER A 207 5.52 -5.47 26.29
N PHE A 208 6.77 -5.26 25.89
CA PHE A 208 7.09 -4.71 24.57
C PHE A 208 8.47 -5.20 24.12
N ALA A 209 8.64 -5.33 22.81
CA ALA A 209 9.94 -5.50 22.18
C ALA A 209 10.69 -4.17 22.07
N ALA A 210 12.00 -4.23 22.32
CA ALA A 210 12.89 -3.06 22.32
C ALA A 210 14.19 -3.36 21.55
N PRO A 211 14.65 -2.46 20.66
CA PRO A 211 15.85 -2.67 19.86
C PRO A 211 17.12 -2.56 20.70
N ALA A 212 18.10 -3.43 20.46
CA ALA A 212 19.44 -3.30 21.04
C ALA A 212 20.20 -2.06 20.54
N SER A 213 19.85 -1.54 19.36
CA SER A 213 20.49 -0.35 18.78
C SER A 213 20.09 0.94 19.49
N TYR A 214 21.08 1.68 20.02
CA TYR A 214 20.88 3.03 20.57
C TYR A 214 20.19 3.98 19.59
N TRP A 215 20.43 3.82 18.28
CA TRP A 215 19.92 4.71 17.25
C TRP A 215 18.38 4.74 17.22
N TYR A 216 17.74 3.59 17.42
CA TYR A 216 16.28 3.47 17.52
C TYR A 216 15.80 3.60 18.97
N LEU A 217 16.51 3.01 19.95
CA LEU A 217 16.09 3.03 21.35
C LEU A 217 16.01 4.46 21.94
N ARG A 218 16.84 5.40 21.47
CA ARG A 218 16.85 6.80 21.93
C ARG A 218 15.55 7.59 21.72
N ALA A 219 14.62 7.09 20.89
CA ALA A 219 13.31 7.70 20.70
C ALA A 219 12.29 7.26 21.76
N PHE A 220 12.55 6.16 22.46
CA PHE A 220 11.72 5.69 23.57
C PHE A 220 11.87 6.66 24.76
N PRO A 221 10.84 6.79 25.63
CA PRO A 221 10.97 7.49 26.90
C PRO A 221 12.06 6.87 27.77
N PRO A 222 12.53 7.55 28.83
CA PRO A 222 13.59 7.04 29.71
C PRO A 222 13.28 5.59 30.12
N ILE A 223 14.10 4.63 29.67
CA ILE A 223 13.74 3.20 29.67
C ILE A 223 13.41 2.67 31.07
N LYS A 224 14.00 3.27 32.11
CA LYS A 224 13.59 3.13 33.51
C LYS A 224 12.08 3.26 33.74
N GLN A 225 11.43 4.29 33.20
CA GLN A 225 9.99 4.53 33.38
C GLN A 225 9.15 3.42 32.73
N MET A 226 9.60 2.89 31.59
CA MET A 226 8.95 1.76 30.93
C MET A 226 9.15 0.47 31.75
N ALA A 227 10.36 0.23 32.24
CA ALA A 227 10.69 -0.91 33.11
C ALA A 227 9.93 -0.87 34.45
N GLU A 228 9.71 0.31 35.04
CA GLU A 228 8.94 0.48 36.29
C GLU A 228 7.43 0.28 36.07
N ALA A 229 6.89 0.66 34.90
CA ALA A 229 5.46 0.63 34.63
C ALA A 229 4.94 -0.71 34.06
N LEU A 230 5.77 -1.43 33.29
CA LEU A 230 5.37 -2.63 32.53
C LEU A 230 5.94 -3.91 33.17
N ASP A 231 5.52 -5.10 32.74
CA ASP A 231 5.92 -6.35 33.38
C ASP A 231 7.35 -6.77 33.02
N TYR A 232 7.72 -6.68 31.74
CA TYR A 232 9.07 -6.94 31.25
C TYR A 232 9.32 -6.30 29.88
N ILE A 233 10.60 -6.21 29.53
CA ILE A 233 11.11 -5.75 28.24
C ILE A 233 11.68 -6.96 27.50
N VAL A 234 11.19 -7.22 26.29
CA VAL A 234 11.80 -8.17 25.34
C VAL A 234 12.92 -7.42 24.62
N PHE A 235 14.18 -7.67 24.99
CA PHE A 235 15.30 -6.90 24.45
C PHE A 235 15.99 -7.66 23.32
N MET A 236 15.78 -7.18 22.10
CA MET A 236 16.17 -7.84 20.85
C MET A 236 17.68 -7.71 20.61
N THR A 237 18.45 -8.55 21.29
CA THR A 237 19.93 -8.64 21.21
C THR A 237 20.39 -9.69 20.20
N TYR A 238 19.71 -9.72 19.08
CA TYR A 238 20.04 -10.38 17.82
C TYR A 238 19.92 -9.33 16.71
N ASP A 239 20.29 -9.68 15.47
CA ASP A 239 20.29 -8.74 14.33
C ASP A 239 21.12 -7.46 14.56
N LEU A 240 22.18 -7.61 15.35
CA LEU A 240 23.21 -6.59 15.54
C LEU A 240 23.95 -6.26 14.23
N HIS A 241 23.97 -7.23 13.31
CA HIS A 241 24.64 -7.17 12.01
C HIS A 241 23.86 -7.94 10.95
N GLY A 242 23.91 -7.49 9.70
CA GLY A 242 23.19 -8.12 8.59
C GLY A 242 23.50 -7.49 7.24
N GLN A 243 22.79 -7.92 6.20
CA GLN A 243 23.04 -7.45 4.83
C GLN A 243 22.91 -5.92 4.68
N TRP A 244 22.01 -5.32 5.47
CA TRP A 244 21.76 -3.88 5.54
C TRP A 244 22.98 -3.04 5.94
N ASP A 245 24.02 -3.66 6.51
CA ASP A 245 25.27 -2.96 6.87
C ASP A 245 26.05 -2.49 5.63
N ALA A 246 25.83 -3.09 4.45
CA ALA A 246 26.57 -2.75 3.24
C ALA A 246 26.44 -1.26 2.86
N GLY A 247 27.58 -0.59 2.67
CA GLY A 247 27.66 0.84 2.38
C GLY A 247 27.57 1.76 3.61
N ASN A 248 27.27 1.23 4.80
CA ASN A 248 27.20 2.03 6.03
C ASN A 248 28.50 1.93 6.84
N LYS A 249 29.30 3.00 6.81
CA LYS A 249 30.58 3.09 7.57
C LYS A 249 30.42 3.13 9.10
N TRP A 250 29.20 3.20 9.63
CA TRP A 250 28.93 3.36 11.06
C TRP A 250 28.46 2.08 11.76
N THR A 251 28.10 1.03 11.01
CA THR A 251 27.61 -0.23 11.59
C THR A 251 28.72 -1.08 12.20
N SER A 252 29.90 -1.08 11.57
CA SER A 252 31.02 -1.95 11.93
C SER A 252 32.31 -1.16 12.17
N PRO A 253 32.83 -1.09 13.42
CA PRO A 253 34.14 -0.51 13.70
C PRO A 253 35.24 -1.13 12.83
N GLY A 254 36.04 -0.28 12.19
CA GLY A 254 37.10 -0.73 11.28
C GLY A 254 36.65 -1.24 9.92
N CYS A 255 35.35 -1.14 9.57
CA CYS A 255 34.83 -1.51 8.25
C CYS A 255 34.26 -0.28 7.50
N PRO A 256 35.07 0.49 6.75
CA PRO A 256 34.62 1.72 6.09
C PRO A 256 33.50 1.53 5.06
N THR A 257 33.36 0.32 4.52
CA THR A 257 32.34 -0.07 3.54
C THR A 257 31.14 -0.79 4.18
N GLY A 258 31.15 -1.02 5.49
CA GLY A 258 30.09 -1.69 6.25
C GLY A 258 29.90 -3.20 5.99
N ASN A 259 30.26 -3.68 4.80
CA ASN A 259 30.06 -5.06 4.34
C ASN A 259 31.09 -6.09 4.86
N CYS A 260 31.49 -6.02 6.13
CA CYS A 260 32.42 -6.98 6.73
C CYS A 260 31.67 -8.14 7.39
N LEU A 261 32.27 -9.34 7.42
CA LEU A 261 31.70 -10.51 8.10
C LEU A 261 31.64 -10.27 9.62
N ARG A 262 30.41 -10.19 10.15
CA ARG A 262 30.13 -9.91 11.56
C ARG A 262 29.02 -10.81 12.08
N SER A 263 29.04 -11.12 13.38
CA SER A 263 28.00 -11.94 14.00
C SER A 263 26.81 -11.08 14.42
N HIS A 264 25.62 -11.40 13.91
CA HIS A 264 24.38 -10.76 14.34
C HIS A 264 24.00 -11.03 15.81
N VAL A 265 24.73 -11.93 16.48
CA VAL A 265 24.55 -12.35 17.87
C VAL A 265 25.85 -12.19 18.66
N ASN A 266 26.72 -11.23 18.32
CA ASN A 266 27.95 -10.99 19.08
C ASN A 266 27.65 -10.73 20.57
N GLU A 267 28.24 -11.55 21.45
CA GLU A 267 28.02 -11.46 22.89
C GLU A 267 28.66 -10.19 23.48
N THR A 268 29.73 -9.66 22.89
CA THR A 268 30.36 -8.39 23.31
C THR A 268 29.40 -7.22 23.08
N GLU A 269 28.83 -7.13 21.89
CA GLU A 269 27.87 -6.08 21.53
C GLU A 269 26.53 -6.26 22.26
N THR A 270 26.11 -7.51 22.51
CA THR A 270 25.00 -7.80 23.42
C THR A 270 25.27 -7.26 24.83
N LYS A 271 26.49 -7.45 25.35
CA LYS A 271 26.92 -6.92 26.66
C LYS A 271 26.89 -5.38 26.67
N ASP A 272 27.29 -4.73 25.59
CA ASP A 272 27.22 -3.26 25.48
C ASP A 272 25.77 -2.75 25.41
N ALA A 273 24.89 -3.41 24.65
CA ALA A 273 23.46 -3.08 24.61
C ALA A 273 22.79 -3.26 25.98
N LEU A 274 23.08 -4.35 26.69
CA LEU A 274 22.60 -4.60 28.06
C LEU A 274 23.18 -3.58 29.06
N SER A 275 24.44 -3.15 28.87
CA SER A 275 25.07 -2.09 29.66
C SER A 275 24.34 -0.76 29.50
N MET A 276 23.95 -0.42 28.27
CA MET A 276 23.21 0.80 27.94
C MET A 276 21.85 0.85 28.67
N VAL A 277 21.03 -0.19 28.58
CA VAL A 277 19.68 -0.17 29.22
C VAL A 277 19.75 -0.21 30.74
N THR A 278 20.69 -0.97 31.32
CA THR A 278 20.84 -1.05 32.79
C THR A 278 21.34 0.26 33.38
N LYS A 279 22.36 0.89 32.80
CA LYS A 279 22.85 2.23 33.21
C LYS A 279 21.85 3.36 32.93
N ALA A 280 20.91 3.16 32.00
CA ALA A 280 19.76 4.05 31.80
C ALA A 280 18.63 3.80 32.83
N GLY A 281 18.85 2.90 33.80
CA GLY A 281 18.01 2.70 34.97
C GLY A 281 16.92 1.62 34.83
N ALA A 282 16.92 0.83 33.75
CA ALA A 282 16.07 -0.36 33.70
C ALA A 282 16.70 -1.48 34.54
N ALA A 283 15.98 -1.96 35.56
CA ALA A 283 16.45 -3.05 36.42
C ALA A 283 16.64 -4.34 35.60
N SER A 284 17.77 -5.04 35.75
CA SER A 284 18.05 -6.25 34.98
C SER A 284 16.97 -7.33 35.12
N ASN A 285 16.38 -7.44 36.31
CA ASN A 285 15.25 -8.35 36.60
C ASN A 285 13.91 -7.95 35.94
N LYS A 286 13.91 -6.98 35.01
CA LYS A 286 12.79 -6.61 34.12
C LYS A 286 13.11 -6.84 32.64
N ILE A 287 14.31 -7.32 32.31
CA ILE A 287 14.79 -7.48 30.92
C ILE A 287 14.92 -8.97 30.60
N LEU A 288 14.27 -9.39 29.51
CA LEU A 288 14.49 -10.67 28.84
C LEU A 288 15.51 -10.47 27.74
N VAL A 289 16.59 -11.25 27.75
CA VAL A 289 17.67 -11.10 26.79
C VAL A 289 17.44 -11.97 25.56
N GLY A 290 17.47 -11.37 24.37
CA GLY A 290 17.30 -12.05 23.10
C GLY A 290 18.35 -13.12 22.82
N VAL A 291 17.90 -14.25 22.30
CA VAL A 291 18.67 -15.29 21.61
C VAL A 291 17.94 -15.65 20.31
N SER A 292 18.67 -16.14 19.30
CA SER A 292 18.09 -16.51 18.00
C SER A 292 18.05 -18.02 17.77
N SER A 293 17.03 -18.46 17.05
CA SER A 293 16.90 -19.78 16.43
C SER A 293 17.17 -19.75 14.92
N TYR A 294 17.88 -18.72 14.47
CA TYR A 294 18.34 -18.53 13.11
C TYR A 294 19.74 -17.92 13.14
N GLY A 295 20.42 -17.97 12.00
CA GLY A 295 21.63 -17.23 11.72
C GLY A 295 21.44 -16.20 10.60
N ARG A 296 22.17 -15.08 10.68
CA ARG A 296 22.39 -14.21 9.53
C ARG A 296 23.54 -14.74 8.69
N SER A 297 23.31 -14.86 7.39
CA SER A 297 24.27 -15.42 6.43
C SER A 297 24.78 -14.38 5.43
N PHE A 298 25.95 -14.64 4.87
CA PHE A 298 26.67 -13.74 3.97
C PHE A 298 27.39 -14.53 2.89
N LYS A 299 27.37 -14.03 1.65
CA LYS A 299 28.24 -14.52 0.59
C LYS A 299 29.60 -13.83 0.68
N MET A 300 30.63 -14.58 1.05
CA MET A 300 32.01 -14.10 1.09
C MET A 300 32.45 -13.63 -0.30
N ALA A 301 33.06 -12.44 -0.37
CA ALA A 301 33.64 -11.90 -1.61
C ALA A 301 34.86 -12.70 -2.11
N GLN A 302 35.52 -13.44 -1.22
CA GLN A 302 36.66 -14.30 -1.54
C GLN A 302 36.62 -15.58 -0.69
N ALA A 303 36.63 -16.74 -1.35
CA ALA A 303 36.75 -18.04 -0.68
C ALA A 303 38.01 -18.09 0.22
N GLY A 304 37.86 -18.61 1.44
CA GLY A 304 38.93 -18.67 2.44
C GLY A 304 39.23 -17.35 3.18
N CYS A 305 38.59 -16.23 2.84
CA CYS A 305 38.65 -15.01 3.64
C CYS A 305 37.45 -14.99 4.62
N ASP A 306 37.62 -15.59 5.80
CA ASP A 306 36.53 -15.83 6.77
C ASP A 306 36.65 -15.03 8.08
N GLY A 307 37.58 -14.06 8.12
CA GLY A 307 37.79 -13.16 9.26
C GLY A 307 36.96 -11.88 9.20
N GLU A 308 36.96 -11.14 10.30
CA GLU A 308 36.13 -9.93 10.53
C GLU A 308 36.45 -8.69 9.67
N THR A 309 37.54 -8.71 8.92
CA THR A 309 37.88 -7.70 7.91
C THR A 309 37.63 -8.19 6.49
N CYS A 310 37.25 -9.45 6.32
CA CYS A 310 36.83 -9.99 5.03
C CYS A 310 35.42 -9.51 4.70
N LEU A 311 35.18 -9.34 3.40
CA LEU A 311 33.98 -8.69 2.89
C LEU A 311 32.94 -9.69 2.42
N PHE A 312 31.67 -9.31 2.52
CA PHE A 312 30.55 -9.98 1.85
C PHE A 312 30.09 -9.23 0.59
N THR A 313 29.34 -9.93 -0.27
CA THR A 313 28.81 -9.40 -1.54
C THR A 313 27.34 -9.00 -1.44
N GLY A 314 26.87 -8.24 -2.43
CA GLY A 314 25.54 -7.63 -2.45
C GLY A 314 25.57 -6.15 -2.03
N ASP A 315 24.38 -5.58 -1.88
CA ASP A 315 24.14 -4.22 -1.39
C ASP A 315 23.25 -4.25 -0.13
N ASN A 316 22.81 -3.11 0.39
CA ASN A 316 22.02 -3.05 1.63
C ASN A 316 20.59 -3.60 1.54
N ARG A 317 20.13 -4.00 0.35
CA ARG A 317 18.81 -4.60 0.10
C ARG A 317 18.90 -6.00 -0.51
N ASN A 318 19.95 -6.26 -1.29
CA ASN A 318 20.14 -7.49 -2.05
C ASN A 318 21.31 -8.29 -1.49
N SER A 319 21.03 -9.36 -0.75
CA SER A 319 22.09 -10.28 -0.29
C SER A 319 22.58 -11.19 -1.41
N GLY A 320 23.91 -11.34 -1.49
CA GLY A 320 24.52 -12.36 -2.35
C GLY A 320 24.46 -13.78 -1.76
N ALA A 321 24.06 -13.94 -0.49
CA ALA A 321 24.02 -15.22 0.22
C ALA A 321 23.00 -16.19 -0.38
N ALA A 322 23.31 -17.48 -0.32
CA ALA A 322 22.34 -18.52 -0.64
C ALA A 322 21.12 -18.42 0.28
N LYS A 323 19.92 -18.61 -0.30
CA LYS A 323 18.66 -18.73 0.46
C LYS A 323 18.62 -20.06 1.21
N GLY A 324 18.03 -20.07 2.41
CA GLY A 324 17.51 -21.29 3.00
C GLY A 324 16.42 -21.90 2.11
N ARG A 325 16.29 -23.24 2.13
CA ARG A 325 15.30 -23.96 1.31
C ARG A 325 13.87 -23.75 1.82
N CYS A 326 13.71 -23.48 3.12
CA CYS A 326 12.43 -23.21 3.77
C CYS A 326 12.29 -21.75 4.21
N THR A 327 13.34 -21.09 4.70
CA THR A 327 13.25 -19.66 5.04
C THR A 327 13.12 -18.75 3.82
N GLY A 328 13.48 -19.24 2.62
CA GLY A 328 13.29 -18.56 1.34
C GLY A 328 14.01 -17.22 1.16
N THR A 329 14.81 -16.80 2.16
CA THR A 329 15.32 -15.44 2.31
C THR A 329 16.84 -15.43 2.25
N ALA A 330 17.41 -14.57 1.41
CA ALA A 330 18.86 -14.47 1.25
C ALA A 330 19.45 -13.69 2.44
N GLY A 331 20.43 -14.27 3.11
CA GLY A 331 21.02 -13.72 4.33
C GLY A 331 20.33 -14.11 5.64
N TYR A 332 19.37 -15.05 5.60
CA TYR A 332 18.64 -15.55 6.77
C TYR A 332 18.38 -17.06 6.64
N ILE A 333 18.84 -17.85 7.60
CA ILE A 333 18.79 -19.31 7.57
C ILE A 333 18.48 -19.86 8.97
N SER A 334 17.55 -20.81 9.07
CA SER A 334 17.10 -21.32 10.37
C SER A 334 18.14 -22.22 11.05
N ASN A 335 18.03 -22.42 12.36
CA ASN A 335 18.86 -23.39 13.08
C ASN A 335 18.64 -24.82 12.54
N ALA A 336 17.42 -25.16 12.14
CA ALA A 336 17.12 -26.46 11.53
C ALA A 336 17.86 -26.67 10.19
N GLU A 337 17.91 -25.64 9.33
CA GLU A 337 18.64 -25.67 8.04
C GLU A 337 20.16 -25.64 8.25
N ILE A 338 20.66 -24.87 9.23
CA ILE A 338 22.07 -24.94 9.65
C ILE A 338 22.40 -26.36 10.14
N GLY A 339 21.48 -27.01 10.86
CA GLY A 339 21.57 -28.41 11.26
C GLY A 339 21.77 -29.36 10.07
N GLU A 340 20.99 -29.19 8.99
CA GLU A 340 21.16 -29.97 7.75
C GLU A 340 22.56 -29.76 7.13
N ILE A 341 23.05 -28.52 7.09
CA ILE A 341 24.39 -28.21 6.56
C ILE A 341 25.46 -28.92 7.39
N LEU A 342 25.34 -28.91 8.72
CA LEU A 342 26.31 -29.51 9.64
C LEU A 342 26.41 -31.04 9.55
N VAL A 343 25.31 -31.73 9.23
CA VAL A 343 25.32 -33.20 9.01
C VAL A 343 25.64 -33.60 7.57
N SER A 344 25.75 -32.62 6.66
CA SER A 344 26.10 -32.82 5.25
C SER A 344 27.58 -32.55 4.97
N ASN A 345 28.08 -33.02 3.82
CA ASN A 345 29.45 -32.76 3.36
C ASN A 345 29.65 -31.36 2.74
N ARG A 346 28.90 -30.34 3.21
CA ARG A 346 28.95 -28.94 2.72
C ARG A 346 29.79 -28.01 3.59
N THR A 347 30.09 -28.41 4.83
CA THR A 347 30.83 -27.59 5.80
C THR A 347 32.32 -27.54 5.46
N ASN A 348 32.86 -26.35 5.22
CA ASN A 348 34.31 -26.13 5.04
C ASN A 348 35.02 -25.90 6.38
N LYS A 349 34.38 -25.17 7.30
CA LYS A 349 34.95 -24.76 8.59
C LYS A 349 33.84 -24.39 9.58
N LYS A 350 33.88 -24.87 10.82
CA LYS A 350 33.06 -24.39 11.96
C LYS A 350 33.98 -23.92 13.08
N TRP A 351 33.64 -22.82 13.76
CA TRP A 351 34.33 -22.36 14.97
C TRP A 351 33.37 -21.57 15.87
N THR A 352 33.85 -21.17 17.04
CA THR A 352 33.15 -20.26 17.95
C THR A 352 34.01 -19.04 18.25
N LYS A 353 33.40 -17.86 18.35
CA LYS A 353 34.04 -16.61 18.79
C LYS A 353 32.99 -15.71 19.43
N GLU A 354 33.36 -15.00 20.51
CA GLU A 354 32.53 -13.95 21.14
C GLU A 354 31.07 -14.38 21.38
N GLY A 355 30.87 -15.58 21.96
CA GLY A 355 29.56 -16.14 22.28
C GLY A 355 28.64 -16.39 21.08
N SER A 356 29.22 -16.61 19.90
CA SER A 356 28.56 -16.96 18.64
C SER A 356 29.21 -18.19 17.99
N ASN A 357 28.39 -19.03 17.35
CA ASN A 357 28.87 -20.07 16.43
C ASN A 357 29.02 -19.47 15.03
N MET A 358 30.07 -19.85 14.31
CA MET A 358 30.37 -19.37 12.96
C MET A 358 30.73 -20.55 12.06
N MET A 359 30.32 -20.49 10.80
CA MET A 359 30.59 -21.54 9.80
C MET A 359 30.81 -20.95 8.41
N VAL A 360 31.72 -21.56 7.66
CA VAL A 360 31.80 -21.44 6.20
C VAL A 360 31.33 -22.76 5.59
N TYR A 361 30.44 -22.67 4.61
CA TYR A 361 29.92 -23.80 3.83
C TYR A 361 29.87 -23.44 2.32
N ASP A 362 29.82 -24.46 1.47
CA ASP A 362 29.84 -24.33 -0.01
C ASP A 362 30.95 -23.35 -0.51
N ASN A 363 32.09 -23.38 0.15
CA ASN A 363 33.32 -22.59 -0.03
C ASN A 363 33.21 -21.08 0.20
N THR A 364 32.00 -20.51 0.22
CA THR A 364 31.77 -19.06 0.12
C THR A 364 30.53 -18.57 0.86
N GLU A 365 29.66 -19.44 1.36
CA GLU A 365 28.59 -19.03 2.26
C GLU A 365 29.15 -18.99 3.68
N TRP A 366 28.89 -17.91 4.40
CA TRP A 366 29.27 -17.72 5.81
C TRP A 366 28.01 -17.51 6.62
N VAL A 367 27.95 -18.04 7.84
CA VAL A 367 26.81 -17.84 8.76
C VAL A 367 27.30 -17.72 10.21
N ALA A 368 26.69 -16.82 10.97
CA ALA A 368 26.79 -16.76 12.43
C ALA A 368 25.42 -17.03 13.07
N TRP A 369 25.37 -17.84 14.12
CA TRP A 369 24.14 -18.23 14.82
C TRP A 369 24.39 -18.65 16.29
N MET A 370 23.33 -19.08 16.98
CA MET A 370 23.39 -19.70 18.31
C MET A 370 22.78 -21.11 18.28
N ASP A 371 23.56 -22.15 18.62
CA ASP A 371 23.03 -23.48 18.92
C ASP A 371 22.63 -23.60 20.41
N ASN A 372 21.99 -24.71 20.78
CA ASN A 372 21.43 -24.90 22.12
C ASN A 372 22.50 -24.81 23.24
N ASP A 373 23.72 -25.30 22.96
CA ASP A 373 24.87 -25.16 23.86
C ASP A 373 25.27 -23.69 24.08
N MET A 374 25.24 -22.87 23.02
CA MET A 374 25.54 -21.45 23.12
C MET A 374 24.42 -20.68 23.84
N LYS A 375 23.15 -21.03 23.57
CA LYS A 375 21.99 -20.49 24.29
C LYS A 375 22.07 -20.78 25.79
N ALA A 376 22.40 -22.02 26.18
CA ALA A 376 22.55 -22.42 27.58
C ALA A 376 23.66 -21.62 28.29
N LYS A 377 24.86 -21.55 27.70
CA LYS A 377 26.00 -20.77 28.24
C LYS A 377 25.67 -19.29 28.42
N ARG A 378 24.93 -18.70 27.46
CA ARG A 378 24.51 -17.30 27.56
C ARG A 378 23.41 -17.10 28.60
N ALA A 379 22.50 -18.04 28.78
CA ALA A 379 21.52 -18.02 29.88
C ALA A 379 22.22 -18.04 31.26
N GLU A 380 23.24 -18.89 31.47
CA GLU A 380 24.06 -18.88 32.70
C GLU A 380 24.72 -17.51 32.95
N PHE A 381 25.26 -16.87 31.90
CA PHE A 381 25.81 -15.53 31.99
C PHE A 381 24.72 -14.51 32.38
N TYR A 382 23.56 -14.50 31.73
CA TYR A 382 22.46 -13.58 32.05
C TYR A 382 21.93 -13.79 33.47
N ASP A 383 21.85 -15.04 33.92
CA ASP A 383 21.43 -15.39 35.28
C ASP A 383 22.39 -14.81 36.33
N SER A 384 23.71 -14.81 36.06
CA SER A 384 24.73 -14.24 36.96
C SER A 384 24.64 -12.71 37.14
N TYR A 385 23.85 -12.01 36.32
CA TYR A 385 23.57 -10.56 36.41
C TYR A 385 22.10 -10.25 36.77
N ASN A 386 21.37 -11.23 37.31
CA ASN A 386 19.96 -11.11 37.71
C ASN A 386 19.02 -10.68 36.58
N PHE A 387 19.34 -10.94 35.31
CA PHE A 387 18.38 -10.73 34.22
C PHE A 387 17.13 -11.58 34.41
N LEU A 388 15.97 -11.13 33.92
CA LEU A 388 14.69 -11.83 34.13
C LEU A 388 14.67 -13.20 33.44
N GLY A 389 15.41 -13.34 32.35
CA GLY A 389 15.63 -14.59 31.64
C GLY A 389 15.94 -14.36 30.16
N THR A 390 15.44 -15.24 29.30
CA THR A 390 15.73 -15.24 27.86
C THR A 390 14.46 -15.21 27.02
N THR A 391 14.58 -14.63 25.83
CA THR A 391 13.54 -14.64 24.79
C THR A 391 14.13 -15.18 23.49
N ASP A 392 13.51 -16.20 22.91
CA ASP A 392 13.98 -16.91 21.72
C ASP A 392 13.14 -16.57 20.49
N TRP A 393 13.78 -15.99 19.46
CA TRP A 393 13.17 -15.77 18.15
C TRP A 393 13.71 -16.79 17.13
N ALA A 394 12.93 -17.75 16.63
CA ALA A 394 11.59 -18.18 17.05
C ALA A 394 11.57 -19.72 17.18
N ILE A 395 10.61 -20.28 17.92
CA ILE A 395 10.58 -21.70 18.30
C ILE A 395 10.55 -22.60 17.06
N ASP A 396 9.74 -22.23 16.07
CA ASP A 396 9.50 -22.94 14.80
C ASP A 396 10.67 -22.89 13.80
N LEU A 397 11.80 -22.30 14.20
CA LEU A 397 13.06 -22.27 13.46
C LEU A 397 14.13 -23.23 14.04
N GLN A 398 13.88 -23.79 15.23
CA GLN A 398 14.89 -24.54 15.99
C GLN A 398 15.28 -25.87 15.38
N ASN A 399 14.28 -26.71 15.05
CA ASN A 399 14.46 -28.09 14.63
C ASN A 399 13.40 -28.46 13.57
N TRP A 400 13.63 -29.54 12.84
CA TRP A 400 12.63 -30.13 11.96
C TRP A 400 11.54 -30.81 12.80
N MET A 401 10.31 -30.37 12.63
CA MET A 401 9.10 -31.04 13.11
C MET A 401 8.41 -31.74 11.93
N ASP A 402 7.54 -32.71 12.21
CA ASP A 402 6.72 -33.37 11.18
C ASP A 402 5.48 -32.54 10.76
N GLY A 403 5.16 -31.48 11.51
CA GLY A 403 4.03 -30.58 11.26
C GLY A 403 2.66 -31.18 11.63
N SER A 404 2.60 -32.43 12.07
CA SER A 404 1.36 -33.17 12.36
C SER A 404 0.95 -33.09 13.84
N GLY A 405 0.94 -31.89 14.39
CA GLY A 405 0.70 -31.69 15.83
C GLY A 405 -0.70 -32.11 16.28
N GLY A 406 -0.77 -32.62 17.52
CA GLY A 406 -1.96 -32.48 18.37
C GLY A 406 -3.27 -33.19 17.98
N ILE A 407 -3.35 -33.90 16.85
CA ILE A 407 -4.56 -34.64 16.45
C ILE A 407 -4.81 -35.76 17.46
N SER A 408 -5.75 -35.54 18.39
CA SER A 408 -6.33 -36.64 19.17
C SER A 408 -7.33 -37.39 18.29
N ASP A 409 -7.03 -38.65 17.99
CA ASP A 409 -7.78 -39.61 17.16
C ASP A 409 -9.24 -39.93 17.60
N ASP A 410 -9.90 -39.04 18.35
CA ASP A 410 -11.26 -39.21 18.88
C ASP A 410 -12.34 -38.39 18.14
N ASN A 411 -11.96 -37.51 17.21
CA ASN A 411 -12.87 -37.02 16.17
C ASN A 411 -12.51 -37.68 14.85
N ASN A 412 -13.23 -38.77 14.56
CA ASN A 412 -13.08 -39.63 13.39
C ASN A 412 -13.64 -38.97 12.10
N ASP A 413 -13.21 -37.74 11.81
CA ASP A 413 -13.15 -37.23 10.44
C ASP A 413 -11.78 -37.61 9.89
N GLU A 414 -11.73 -38.87 9.44
CA GLU A 414 -10.76 -39.35 8.46
C GLU A 414 -10.54 -38.23 7.43
N LEU A 415 -9.32 -37.69 7.34
CA LEU A 415 -8.89 -36.88 6.20
C LEU A 415 -8.77 -37.82 5.00
N ILE A 416 -9.94 -38.27 4.53
CA ILE A 416 -10.16 -38.67 3.17
C ILE A 416 -9.68 -37.44 2.38
N TYR A 417 -8.55 -37.59 1.70
CA TYR A 417 -8.33 -36.93 0.42
C TYR A 417 -9.45 -37.39 -0.49
N LYS A 418 -10.63 -36.80 -0.28
CA LYS A 418 -11.79 -36.96 -1.13
C LYS A 418 -11.37 -36.20 -2.35
N GLU A 419 -10.91 -36.94 -3.37
CA GLU A 419 -10.47 -36.39 -4.65
C GLU A 419 -11.40 -35.23 -5.00
N LEU A 420 -10.89 -34.00 -4.84
CA LEU A 420 -11.71 -32.82 -4.94
C LEU A 420 -12.27 -32.85 -6.35
N SER A 421 -13.60 -32.97 -6.45
CA SER A 421 -14.26 -33.32 -7.71
C SER A 421 -13.77 -32.39 -8.81
N ALA A 422 -13.12 -32.95 -9.83
CA ALA A 422 -12.40 -32.16 -10.83
C ALA A 422 -13.32 -31.07 -11.38
N CYS A 423 -12.79 -29.84 -11.42
CA CYS A 423 -13.54 -28.64 -11.81
C CYS A 423 -13.79 -28.64 -13.33
N THR A 424 -14.74 -29.47 -13.73
CA THR A 424 -15.01 -29.87 -15.12
C THR A 424 -16.15 -29.09 -15.76
N ALA A 425 -16.85 -28.24 -15.01
CA ALA A 425 -17.81 -27.31 -15.58
C ALA A 425 -17.08 -26.14 -16.25
N SER A 426 -17.69 -25.57 -17.29
CA SER A 426 -17.20 -24.35 -17.92
C SER A 426 -18.26 -23.27 -17.84
N PHE A 427 -17.81 -22.03 -17.66
CA PHE A 427 -18.60 -20.83 -17.50
C PHE A 427 -17.92 -19.69 -18.26
N SER A 428 -18.70 -18.87 -18.97
CA SER A 428 -18.21 -17.73 -19.75
C SER A 428 -18.82 -16.39 -19.34
N THR A 429 -19.80 -16.39 -18.43
CA THR A 429 -20.44 -15.18 -17.89
C THR A 429 -20.72 -15.28 -16.40
N LEU A 430 -20.75 -14.12 -15.70
CA LEU A 430 -21.10 -14.05 -14.28
C LEU A 430 -22.52 -14.58 -14.01
N GLN A 431 -23.46 -14.30 -14.91
CA GLN A 431 -24.85 -14.77 -14.79
C GLN A 431 -24.93 -16.31 -14.70
N GLN A 432 -24.14 -17.04 -15.50
CA GLN A 432 -24.12 -18.50 -15.42
C GLN A 432 -23.59 -19.01 -14.07
N LEU A 433 -22.66 -18.28 -13.44
CA LEU A 433 -22.19 -18.61 -12.08
C LEU A 433 -23.27 -18.33 -11.04
N GLU A 434 -23.99 -17.20 -11.14
CA GLU A 434 -25.10 -16.87 -10.23
C GLU A 434 -26.24 -17.88 -10.33
N GLU A 435 -26.68 -18.22 -11.55
CA GLU A 435 -27.72 -19.21 -11.81
C GLU A 435 -27.36 -20.61 -11.29
N ARG A 436 -26.07 -20.95 -11.21
CA ARG A 436 -25.57 -22.23 -10.71
C ARG A 436 -24.90 -22.17 -9.34
N LYS A 437 -24.97 -21.03 -8.62
CA LYS A 437 -24.24 -20.80 -7.36
C LYS A 437 -24.44 -21.92 -6.33
N GLY A 438 -25.67 -22.42 -6.18
CA GLY A 438 -26.01 -23.52 -5.26
C GLY A 438 -25.58 -24.93 -5.71
N SER A 439 -24.90 -25.06 -6.85
CA SER A 439 -24.46 -26.33 -7.45
C SER A 439 -22.96 -26.37 -7.78
N ILE A 440 -22.25 -25.25 -7.60
CA ILE A 440 -20.80 -25.16 -7.80
C ILE A 440 -20.09 -25.66 -6.53
N PRO A 441 -19.17 -26.64 -6.62
CA PRO A 441 -18.32 -27.01 -5.50
C PRO A 441 -17.50 -25.79 -5.04
N SER A 442 -17.41 -25.56 -3.73
CA SER A 442 -16.75 -24.37 -3.16
C SER A 442 -15.31 -24.22 -3.64
N HIS A 443 -14.55 -25.30 -3.68
CA HIS A 443 -13.16 -25.32 -4.16
C HIS A 443 -13.00 -24.95 -5.64
N CYS A 444 -14.05 -25.10 -6.46
CA CYS A 444 -14.02 -24.71 -7.87
C CYS A 444 -14.48 -23.27 -8.11
N LEU A 445 -15.11 -22.59 -7.14
CA LEU A 445 -15.80 -21.33 -7.41
C LEU A 445 -14.84 -20.23 -7.87
N GLU A 446 -13.67 -20.10 -7.23
CA GLU A 446 -12.68 -19.08 -7.60
C GLU A 446 -12.07 -19.37 -8.98
N GLN A 447 -11.76 -20.64 -9.29
CA GLN A 447 -11.28 -21.05 -10.61
C GLN A 447 -12.30 -20.69 -11.71
N TYR A 448 -13.59 -20.98 -11.48
CA TYR A 448 -14.65 -20.63 -12.42
C TYR A 448 -14.90 -19.11 -12.52
N ILE A 449 -14.65 -18.34 -11.46
CA ILE A 449 -14.66 -16.86 -11.54
C ILE A 449 -13.50 -16.37 -12.42
N VAL A 450 -12.29 -16.93 -12.28
CA VAL A 450 -11.15 -16.61 -13.16
C VAL A 450 -11.44 -16.99 -14.61
N ASP A 451 -12.02 -18.17 -14.87
CA ASP A 451 -12.46 -18.57 -16.22
C ASP A 451 -13.44 -17.57 -16.84
N VAL A 452 -14.43 -17.10 -16.07
CA VAL A 452 -15.36 -16.06 -16.52
C VAL A 452 -14.65 -14.74 -16.78
N GLN A 453 -13.71 -14.31 -15.94
CA GLN A 453 -12.96 -13.07 -16.15
C GLN A 453 -12.09 -13.15 -17.42
N VAL A 454 -11.36 -14.26 -17.63
CA VAL A 454 -10.60 -14.53 -18.86
C VAL A 454 -11.51 -14.54 -20.08
N SER A 455 -12.67 -15.21 -20.01
CA SER A 455 -13.64 -15.28 -21.12
C SER A 455 -14.25 -13.91 -21.44
N VAL A 456 -14.60 -13.11 -20.43
CA VAL A 456 -15.16 -11.76 -20.61
C VAL A 456 -14.13 -10.82 -21.25
N PHE A 457 -12.87 -10.89 -20.81
CA PHE A 457 -11.78 -10.10 -21.37
C PHE A 457 -11.51 -10.50 -22.84
N ASP A 458 -11.41 -11.80 -23.13
CA ASP A 458 -11.17 -12.31 -24.49
C ASP A 458 -12.30 -11.97 -25.47
N GLU A 459 -13.56 -12.19 -25.08
CA GLU A 459 -14.72 -11.85 -25.90
C GLU A 459 -14.87 -10.34 -26.11
N ALA A 460 -14.50 -9.51 -25.13
CA ALA A 460 -14.43 -8.06 -25.32
C ALA A 460 -13.36 -7.67 -26.36
N LEU A 461 -12.17 -8.28 -26.33
CA LEU A 461 -11.13 -8.02 -27.34
C LEU A 461 -11.52 -8.53 -28.73
N LYS A 462 -12.20 -9.68 -28.84
CA LYS A 462 -12.78 -10.17 -30.11
C LYS A 462 -13.85 -9.22 -30.65
N LYS A 463 -14.77 -8.80 -29.78
CA LYS A 463 -15.85 -7.85 -30.11
C LYS A 463 -15.29 -6.50 -30.56
N TYR A 464 -14.21 -6.01 -29.95
CA TYR A 464 -13.50 -4.82 -30.41
C TYR A 464 -13.02 -4.97 -31.86
N ASN A 465 -12.28 -6.04 -32.19
CA ASN A 465 -11.78 -6.26 -33.55
C ASN A 465 -12.94 -6.28 -34.56
N LYS A 466 -14.02 -6.99 -34.23
CA LYS A 466 -15.23 -7.04 -35.06
C LYS A 466 -15.87 -5.67 -35.27
N LEU A 467 -16.01 -4.85 -34.23
CA LEU A 467 -16.57 -3.49 -34.37
C LEU A 467 -15.73 -2.64 -35.33
N ILE A 468 -14.39 -2.76 -35.26
CA ILE A 468 -13.48 -2.05 -36.16
C ILE A 468 -13.62 -2.53 -37.61
N GLU A 469 -13.76 -3.85 -37.82
CA GLU A 469 -14.00 -4.46 -39.14
C GLU A 469 -15.39 -4.08 -39.71
N ASP A 470 -16.44 -4.03 -38.88
CA ASP A 470 -17.81 -3.65 -39.22
C ASP A 470 -18.00 -2.12 -39.45
N GLY A 471 -16.91 -1.40 -39.75
CA GLY A 471 -16.96 -0.02 -40.22
C GLY A 471 -17.12 1.05 -39.14
N TYR A 472 -16.60 0.81 -37.93
CA TYR A 472 -16.66 1.73 -36.77
C TYR A 472 -16.46 3.21 -37.14
N ASP A 473 -15.41 3.55 -37.90
CA ASP A 473 -15.05 4.95 -38.20
C ASP A 473 -16.15 5.71 -38.96
N SER A 474 -16.89 5.02 -39.84
CA SER A 474 -18.02 5.60 -40.58
C SER A 474 -19.20 5.91 -39.65
N LYS A 475 -19.45 5.03 -38.67
CA LYS A 475 -20.48 5.23 -37.64
C LYS A 475 -20.07 6.33 -36.66
N PHE A 476 -18.81 6.35 -36.23
CA PHE A 476 -18.27 7.37 -35.35
C PHE A 476 -18.25 8.77 -36.00
N SER A 477 -17.88 8.90 -37.28
CA SER A 477 -17.82 10.20 -37.97
C SER A 477 -19.18 10.92 -38.04
N THR A 478 -20.28 10.17 -38.13
CA THR A 478 -21.65 10.71 -38.04
C THR A 478 -21.89 11.41 -36.69
N TRP A 479 -21.38 10.83 -35.61
CA TRP A 479 -21.47 11.38 -34.26
C TRP A 479 -20.45 12.47 -33.95
N GLU A 480 -19.25 12.41 -34.52
CA GLU A 480 -18.27 13.51 -34.46
C GLU A 480 -18.90 14.81 -34.97
N GLY A 481 -19.67 14.72 -36.08
CA GLY A 481 -20.49 15.82 -36.58
C GLY A 481 -21.45 16.38 -35.53
N TYR A 482 -22.22 15.52 -34.85
CA TYR A 482 -23.17 15.95 -33.82
C TYR A 482 -22.54 16.54 -32.55
N ILE A 483 -21.29 16.20 -32.23
CA ILE A 483 -20.54 16.87 -31.16
C ILE A 483 -20.12 18.27 -31.63
N LYS A 484 -19.57 18.36 -32.83
CA LYS A 484 -19.18 19.65 -33.44
C LYS A 484 -20.35 20.60 -33.62
N ASP A 485 -21.55 20.10 -33.93
CA ASP A 485 -22.78 20.90 -34.02
C ASP A 485 -23.20 21.54 -32.67
N GLN A 486 -22.79 21.00 -31.53
CA GLN A 486 -23.15 21.55 -30.21
C GLN A 486 -22.25 22.70 -29.77
N ILE A 487 -20.96 22.68 -30.13
CA ILE A 487 -19.97 23.67 -29.71
C ILE A 487 -20.41 25.11 -30.05
N PRO A 488 -20.92 25.43 -31.27
CA PRO A 488 -21.47 26.75 -31.56
C PRO A 488 -22.60 27.19 -30.61
N GLU A 489 -23.49 26.28 -30.21
CA GLU A 489 -24.60 26.58 -29.28
C GLU A 489 -24.11 26.82 -27.85
N GLN A 490 -23.09 26.08 -27.38
CA GLN A 490 -22.51 26.33 -26.06
C GLN A 490 -21.72 27.67 -26.03
N ILE A 491 -21.00 28.03 -27.11
CA ILE A 491 -20.38 29.37 -27.25
C ILE A 491 -21.46 30.46 -27.22
N LYS A 492 -22.58 30.28 -27.93
CA LYS A 492 -23.71 31.21 -27.91
C LYS A 492 -24.30 31.37 -26.50
N LYS A 493 -24.59 30.26 -25.80
CA LYS A 493 -25.07 30.28 -24.40
C LYS A 493 -24.13 31.08 -23.51
N PHE A 494 -22.81 30.82 -23.57
CA PHE A 494 -21.81 31.58 -22.80
C PHE A 494 -21.88 33.09 -23.07
N MET A 495 -21.91 33.47 -24.35
CA MET A 495 -21.96 34.88 -24.78
C MET A 495 -23.30 35.57 -24.47
N ALA A 496 -24.36 34.82 -24.18
CA ALA A 496 -25.64 35.35 -23.70
C ALA A 496 -25.69 35.60 -22.18
N THR A 497 -24.73 35.09 -21.40
CA THR A 497 -24.66 35.30 -19.94
C THR A 497 -24.09 36.68 -19.57
N ASP A 498 -24.27 37.11 -18.32
CA ASP A 498 -23.60 38.29 -17.77
C ASP A 498 -22.05 38.19 -17.75
N LYS A 499 -21.47 36.98 -17.89
CA LYS A 499 -20.01 36.80 -17.95
C LYS A 499 -19.37 37.48 -19.17
N VAL A 500 -20.12 37.73 -20.26
CA VAL A 500 -19.59 38.40 -21.46
C VAL A 500 -19.04 39.80 -21.14
N ASP A 501 -19.69 40.53 -20.23
CA ASP A 501 -19.32 41.90 -19.83
C ASP A 501 -18.01 41.94 -19.01
N LYS A 502 -17.58 40.80 -18.45
CA LYS A 502 -16.29 40.66 -17.73
C LYS A 502 -15.11 40.58 -18.70
N TYR A 503 -15.28 39.90 -19.84
CA TYR A 503 -14.18 39.53 -20.73
C TYR A 503 -14.10 40.40 -21.99
N PHE A 504 -15.23 40.92 -22.47
CA PHE A 504 -15.33 41.71 -23.69
C PHE A 504 -15.74 43.15 -23.41
N LYS A 505 -15.16 44.10 -24.14
CA LYS A 505 -15.73 45.43 -24.33
C LYS A 505 -16.43 45.47 -25.68
N CYS A 506 -17.66 45.96 -25.69
CA CYS A 506 -18.45 46.04 -26.91
C CYS A 506 -18.60 47.49 -27.38
N GLY A 507 -18.50 47.71 -28.69
CA GLY A 507 -18.67 49.02 -29.30
C GLY A 507 -19.42 48.97 -30.62
N GLU A 508 -20.22 49.99 -30.89
CA GLU A 508 -21.00 50.11 -32.12
C GLU A 508 -20.46 51.27 -32.96
N THR A 509 -20.13 51.03 -34.24
CA THR A 509 -19.63 52.10 -35.12
C THR A 509 -20.80 52.94 -35.64
N LYS A 510 -20.95 54.16 -35.12
CA LYS A 510 -21.99 55.12 -35.53
C LYS A 510 -21.39 56.29 -36.28
N THR A 511 -22.17 56.87 -37.19
CA THR A 511 -21.90 58.24 -37.66
C THR A 511 -22.24 59.19 -36.51
N VAL A 512 -21.23 59.81 -35.91
CA VAL A 512 -21.42 60.81 -34.85
C VAL A 512 -21.42 62.19 -35.49
N ILE A 513 -22.51 62.92 -35.31
CA ILE A 513 -22.65 64.29 -35.80
C ILE A 513 -22.14 65.24 -34.70
N CYS A 514 -20.85 65.56 -34.74
CA CYS A 514 -20.28 66.66 -33.96
C CYS A 514 -20.22 67.92 -34.83
N CYS A 515 -20.50 69.10 -34.24
CA CYS A 515 -20.95 70.33 -34.92
C CYS A 515 -20.28 70.78 -36.24
N CYS A 516 -19.04 70.36 -36.56
CA CYS A 516 -18.38 70.71 -37.83
C CYS A 516 -17.66 69.54 -38.53
N LYS A 517 -17.80 68.27 -38.10
CA LYS A 517 -17.16 67.11 -38.75
C LYS A 517 -18.02 65.85 -38.66
N ASN A 518 -18.55 65.41 -39.80
CA ASN A 518 -19.19 64.11 -39.92
C ASN A 518 -18.13 63.01 -40.03
N GLY A 519 -18.17 62.03 -39.14
CA GLY A 519 -17.27 60.88 -39.16
C GLY A 519 -17.89 59.64 -38.52
N LYS A 520 -17.45 58.46 -38.93
CA LYS A 520 -17.74 57.21 -38.22
C LYS A 520 -16.85 57.13 -36.98
N GLN A 521 -17.43 56.91 -35.81
CA GLN A 521 -16.72 56.68 -34.54
C GLN A 521 -17.26 55.41 -33.87
N LEU A 522 -16.37 54.70 -33.19
CA LEU A 522 -16.76 53.57 -32.33
C LEU A 522 -17.32 54.13 -31.02
N VAL A 523 -18.60 53.89 -30.76
CA VAL A 523 -19.27 54.25 -29.51
C VAL A 523 -19.23 53.02 -28.60
N THR A 524 -18.43 53.07 -27.54
CA THR A 524 -18.34 52.02 -26.52
C THR A 524 -19.67 51.89 -25.76
N ARG A 525 -19.98 50.66 -25.33
CA ARG A 525 -21.18 50.33 -24.57
C ARG A 525 -20.78 49.76 -23.20
N ASP A 526 -21.50 50.15 -22.16
CA ASP A 526 -21.26 49.65 -20.79
C ASP A 526 -21.62 48.16 -20.62
N LYS A 527 -22.46 47.63 -21.52
CA LYS A 527 -22.79 46.20 -21.61
C LYS A 527 -22.79 45.72 -23.07
N CYS A 528 -22.28 44.51 -23.26
CA CYS A 528 -22.32 43.78 -24.51
C CYS A 528 -23.74 43.31 -24.86
N PRO A 529 -24.11 43.23 -26.15
CA PRO A 529 -25.38 42.65 -26.56
C PRO A 529 -25.47 41.16 -26.22
N LYS A 530 -26.56 40.78 -25.55
CA LYS A 530 -26.89 39.39 -25.21
C LYS A 530 -28.09 38.98 -26.05
N VAL A 531 -27.89 38.06 -26.99
CA VAL A 531 -28.95 37.62 -27.91
C VAL A 531 -28.81 36.13 -28.17
N GLU A 532 -29.74 35.33 -27.63
CA GLU A 532 -30.52 34.34 -28.39
C GLU A 532 -31.65 33.76 -27.52
N ALA A 533 -32.70 34.57 -27.34
CA ALA A 533 -33.98 34.11 -26.81
C ALA A 533 -35.12 34.92 -27.45
N ASP A 534 -35.41 34.62 -28.72
CA ASP A 534 -36.77 34.57 -29.31
C ASP A 534 -36.70 34.36 -30.85
N PRO A 535 -36.98 33.14 -31.36
CA PRO A 535 -37.11 32.88 -32.80
C PRO A 535 -38.41 33.43 -33.44
N THR A 536 -39.32 33.98 -32.64
CA THR A 536 -40.74 34.21 -32.96
C THR A 536 -41.30 35.59 -32.56
N GLY A 537 -40.42 36.55 -32.26
CA GLY A 537 -40.71 37.99 -32.23
C GLY A 537 -41.31 38.58 -30.94
N SER A 538 -40.67 39.65 -30.46
CA SER A 538 -41.16 40.76 -29.59
C SER A 538 -40.29 41.11 -28.37
N SER A 539 -38.96 41.11 -28.49
CA SER A 539 -38.10 41.92 -27.60
C SER A 539 -37.74 43.25 -28.28
N GLY A 540 -38.27 44.36 -27.78
CA GLY A 540 -38.24 45.70 -28.41
C GLY A 540 -36.90 46.45 -28.38
N GLY A 541 -35.77 45.75 -28.47
CA GLY A 541 -34.43 46.35 -28.52
C GLY A 541 -33.81 46.23 -29.92
N SER A 542 -33.26 47.32 -30.46
CA SER A 542 -32.50 47.25 -31.71
C SER A 542 -31.17 46.54 -31.49
N ASN A 543 -31.00 45.37 -32.12
CA ASN A 543 -29.72 44.67 -32.13
C ASN A 543 -28.69 45.53 -32.89
N PRO A 544 -27.62 46.03 -32.24
CA PRO A 544 -26.72 47.00 -32.86
C PRO A 544 -25.58 46.31 -33.61
N ASN A 545 -25.04 46.97 -34.64
CA ASN A 545 -23.85 46.47 -35.34
C ASN A 545 -22.60 46.61 -34.44
N THR A 546 -22.22 45.52 -33.77
CA THR A 546 -21.36 45.57 -32.58
C THR A 546 -20.06 44.79 -32.78
N THR A 547 -18.94 45.41 -32.44
CA THR A 547 -17.62 44.77 -32.36
C THR A 547 -17.35 44.31 -30.94
N PHE A 548 -16.89 43.06 -30.78
CA PHE A 548 -16.56 42.42 -29.50
C PHE A 548 -15.04 42.41 -29.30
N THR A 549 -14.51 43.35 -28.53
CA THR A 549 -13.07 43.40 -28.23
C THR A 549 -12.78 42.57 -26.98
N LEU A 550 -12.08 41.45 -27.12
CA LEU A 550 -11.60 40.64 -26.01
C LEU A 550 -10.51 41.41 -25.23
N ASN A 551 -10.71 41.64 -23.93
CA ASN A 551 -9.76 42.36 -23.06
C ASN A 551 -9.09 41.44 -22.03
N ASP A 552 -9.78 40.40 -21.58
CA ASP A 552 -9.26 39.38 -20.66
C ASP A 552 -9.29 38.02 -21.36
N ARG A 553 -8.21 37.72 -22.11
CA ARG A 553 -8.08 36.50 -22.90
C ARG A 553 -7.98 35.26 -22.00
N GLU A 554 -7.10 35.31 -21.01
CA GLU A 554 -6.84 34.19 -20.09
C GLU A 554 -8.09 33.86 -19.28
N GLY A 555 -8.78 34.88 -18.74
CA GLY A 555 -10.04 34.69 -18.03
C GLY A 555 -11.14 34.12 -18.91
N PHE A 556 -11.32 34.61 -20.15
CA PHE A 556 -12.31 34.07 -21.09
C PHE A 556 -12.07 32.59 -21.39
N PHE A 557 -10.85 32.23 -21.80
CA PHE A 557 -10.54 30.86 -22.19
C PHE A 557 -10.53 29.90 -21.02
N LYS A 558 -10.09 30.34 -19.83
CA LYS A 558 -10.26 29.56 -18.60
C LYS A 558 -11.73 29.30 -18.30
N ASP A 559 -12.56 30.33 -18.30
CA ASP A 559 -13.94 30.24 -17.82
C ASP A 559 -14.85 29.47 -18.81
N ILE A 560 -14.59 29.55 -20.13
CA ILE A 560 -15.32 28.76 -21.14
C ILE A 560 -14.85 27.28 -21.17
N LEU A 561 -13.57 27.01 -20.91
CA LEU A 561 -13.05 25.64 -20.71
C LEU A 561 -13.57 25.02 -19.41
N GLU A 562 -13.68 25.82 -18.33
CA GLU A 562 -14.21 25.40 -17.03
C GLU A 562 -15.72 25.17 -17.06
N THR A 563 -16.48 26.02 -17.75
CA THR A 563 -17.95 25.92 -17.82
C THR A 563 -18.44 24.93 -18.87
N TRP A 564 -17.84 24.88 -20.07
CA TRP A 564 -18.39 24.16 -21.23
C TRP A 564 -17.40 23.20 -21.92
N GLY A 565 -16.15 23.09 -21.44
CA GLY A 565 -15.18 22.20 -22.07
C GLY A 565 -14.84 22.60 -23.51
N ILE A 566 -14.66 23.90 -23.79
CA ILE A 566 -14.27 24.39 -25.12
C ILE A 566 -12.83 24.88 -25.04
N GLU A 567 -11.96 24.24 -25.83
CA GLU A 567 -10.52 24.58 -25.86
C GLU A 567 -10.26 25.87 -26.64
N GLU A 568 -9.22 26.61 -26.25
CA GLU A 568 -8.82 27.86 -26.91
C GLU A 568 -8.55 27.67 -28.41
N GLY A 569 -7.93 26.54 -28.79
CA GLY A 569 -7.66 26.19 -30.19
C GLY A 569 -8.91 25.94 -31.04
N TRP A 570 -10.08 25.71 -30.42
CA TRP A 570 -11.34 25.47 -31.12
C TRP A 570 -12.11 26.77 -31.42
N ILE A 571 -11.65 27.93 -30.94
CA ILE A 571 -12.34 29.22 -31.13
C ILE A 571 -11.57 30.13 -32.09
N THR A 572 -12.30 30.67 -33.07
CA THR A 572 -11.90 31.79 -33.93
C THR A 572 -12.86 32.97 -33.75
N PHE A 573 -12.41 34.19 -34.03
CA PHE A 573 -13.20 35.42 -33.87
C PHE A 573 -13.61 35.92 -35.26
N ASP A 574 -14.90 35.78 -35.57
CA ASP A 574 -15.44 35.96 -36.92
C ASP A 574 -16.61 36.95 -36.99
N LYS A 575 -16.99 37.32 -38.22
CA LYS A 575 -18.14 38.19 -38.50
C LYS A 575 -19.43 37.37 -38.56
N ARG A 576 -20.23 37.42 -37.51
CA ARG A 576 -21.54 36.76 -37.40
C ARG A 576 -22.67 37.68 -37.88
N ARG A 577 -23.63 37.16 -38.66
CA ARG A 577 -24.85 37.91 -39.04
C ARG A 577 -25.95 37.68 -38.00
N MET A 578 -26.54 38.76 -37.51
CA MET A 578 -27.59 38.73 -36.47
C MET A 578 -28.98 39.05 -37.00
N SER A 579 -29.08 39.82 -38.09
CA SER A 579 -30.37 40.07 -38.76
C SER A 579 -30.17 40.35 -40.25
N LEU A 580 -31.13 39.91 -41.06
CA LEU A 580 -31.20 40.19 -42.48
C LEU A 580 -31.91 41.53 -42.73
N ALA A 581 -31.34 42.35 -43.61
CA ALA A 581 -32.01 43.55 -44.08
C ALA A 581 -33.22 43.21 -44.97
N ASN A 582 -34.40 43.60 -44.52
CA ASN A 582 -35.59 43.64 -45.36
C ASN A 582 -35.56 44.91 -46.25
N GLY A 583 -36.11 44.84 -47.46
CA GLY A 583 -36.20 46.00 -48.38
C GLY A 583 -35.25 45.97 -49.59
N CYS A 584 -34.24 45.09 -49.59
CA CYS A 584 -33.27 45.00 -50.69
C CYS A 584 -33.79 44.35 -51.98
N GLN A 585 -35.03 43.83 -52.02
CA GLN A 585 -35.61 43.14 -53.17
C GLN A 585 -35.63 43.95 -54.49
N ASN A 586 -35.55 45.28 -54.42
CA ASN A 586 -35.57 46.17 -55.59
C ASN A 586 -34.16 46.62 -56.04
N ALA A 587 -33.08 46.16 -55.41
CA ALA A 587 -31.70 46.61 -55.67
C ALA A 587 -31.05 45.99 -56.94
N GLY A 588 -31.77 45.20 -57.73
CA GLY A 588 -31.30 44.66 -59.00
C GLY A 588 -30.02 43.81 -58.86
N LYS A 589 -28.97 44.15 -59.61
CA LYS A 589 -27.67 43.44 -59.56
C LYS A 589 -26.94 43.63 -58.23
N ASP A 590 -27.22 44.71 -57.52
CA ASP A 590 -26.51 45.14 -56.31
C ASP A 590 -27.19 44.63 -55.03
N VAL A 591 -28.14 43.69 -55.16
CA VAL A 591 -28.89 43.09 -54.04
C VAL A 591 -28.00 42.51 -52.95
N LYS A 592 -26.85 41.92 -53.33
CA LYS A 592 -25.87 41.38 -52.35
C LYS A 592 -25.22 42.49 -51.53
N ASP A 593 -24.88 43.62 -52.14
CA ASP A 593 -24.24 44.75 -51.48
C ASP A 593 -25.25 45.51 -50.62
N CYS A 594 -26.49 45.67 -51.09
CA CYS A 594 -27.59 46.19 -50.27
C CYS A 594 -27.78 45.35 -49.00
N ILE A 595 -27.84 44.02 -49.13
CA ILE A 595 -27.98 43.11 -47.98
C ILE A 595 -26.75 43.21 -47.06
N ALA A 596 -25.54 43.30 -47.61
CA ALA A 596 -24.30 43.37 -46.84
C ALA A 596 -24.12 44.70 -46.08
N GLN A 597 -24.64 45.81 -46.60
CA GLN A 597 -24.56 47.13 -45.97
C GLN A 597 -25.65 47.34 -44.89
N ASN A 598 -26.84 46.77 -45.08
CA ASN A 598 -27.99 47.00 -44.20
C ASN A 598 -28.22 45.88 -43.17
N SER A 599 -27.60 44.70 -43.31
CA SER A 599 -27.71 43.63 -42.31
C SER A 599 -26.97 44.00 -41.02
N ILE A 600 -27.50 43.55 -39.89
CA ILE A 600 -26.85 43.69 -38.58
C ILE A 600 -25.85 42.55 -38.42
N PHE A 601 -24.63 42.88 -38.02
CA PHE A 601 -23.55 41.94 -37.74
C PHE A 601 -23.00 42.13 -36.33
N PHE A 602 -22.50 41.04 -35.77
CA PHE A 602 -21.49 41.08 -34.71
C PHE A 602 -20.13 40.83 -35.34
N HIS A 603 -19.16 41.66 -34.99
CA HIS A 603 -17.78 41.61 -35.44
C HIS A 603 -16.90 41.10 -34.30
N ASP A 604 -15.86 40.33 -34.65
CA ASP A 604 -14.94 39.68 -33.71
C ASP A 604 -15.69 38.81 -32.67
N PHE A 605 -16.77 38.14 -33.11
CA PHE A 605 -17.58 37.28 -32.25
C PHE A 605 -16.95 35.88 -32.19
N PRO A 606 -16.79 35.26 -31.00
CA PRO A 606 -16.22 33.91 -30.89
C PRO A 606 -17.13 32.88 -31.57
N THR A 607 -16.53 32.04 -32.40
CA THR A 607 -17.18 30.97 -33.17
C THR A 607 -16.26 29.75 -33.23
N MET A 608 -16.81 28.58 -33.58
CA MET A 608 -16.02 27.35 -33.68
C MET A 608 -15.15 27.33 -34.95
N ASP A 609 -13.84 27.12 -34.77
CA ASP A 609 -12.94 26.74 -35.85
C ASP A 609 -13.05 25.23 -36.11
N SER A 610 -13.90 24.87 -37.08
CA SER A 610 -14.13 23.48 -37.47
C SER A 610 -12.89 22.76 -38.02
N SER A 611 -11.86 23.49 -38.45
CA SER A 611 -10.60 22.92 -38.94
C SER A 611 -9.63 22.53 -37.82
N LYS A 612 -9.75 23.17 -36.65
CA LYS A 612 -8.93 22.90 -35.45
C LYS A 612 -9.63 22.06 -34.40
N THR A 613 -10.97 22.02 -34.40
CA THR A 613 -11.77 21.21 -33.48
C THR A 613 -11.60 19.71 -33.76
N LYS A 614 -10.90 19.00 -32.87
CA LYS A 614 -10.67 17.56 -32.93
C LYS A 614 -11.41 16.85 -31.81
N ILE A 615 -12.22 15.86 -32.17
CA ILE A 615 -12.85 14.94 -31.21
C ILE A 615 -12.06 13.63 -31.28
N ASN A 616 -11.60 13.14 -30.13
CA ASN A 616 -10.81 11.91 -30.08
C ASN A 616 -11.69 10.70 -30.37
N ASN A 617 -11.35 9.95 -31.42
CA ASN A 617 -11.99 8.66 -31.72
C ASN A 617 -11.53 7.61 -30.68
N PRO A 618 -12.44 6.91 -29.97
CA PRO A 618 -12.08 5.83 -29.05
C PRO A 618 -11.12 4.81 -29.65
N LYS A 619 -11.29 4.48 -30.93
CA LYS A 619 -10.40 3.57 -31.67
C LYS A 619 -8.93 4.00 -31.57
N ASP A 620 -8.61 5.28 -31.75
CA ASP A 620 -7.22 5.79 -31.81
C ASP A 620 -6.47 5.67 -30.48
N ILE A 621 -7.22 5.59 -29.38
CA ILE A 621 -6.73 5.40 -28.03
C ILE A 621 -6.60 3.90 -27.75
N ILE A 622 -7.63 3.13 -28.09
CA ILE A 622 -7.69 1.70 -27.82
C ILE A 622 -6.66 0.95 -28.66
N VAL A 623 -6.40 1.34 -29.92
CA VAL A 623 -5.30 0.77 -30.74
C VAL A 623 -3.95 0.85 -30.03
N LYS A 624 -3.70 1.91 -29.24
CA LYS A 624 -2.44 2.09 -28.49
C LYS A 624 -2.40 1.23 -27.23
N ALA A 625 -3.53 1.04 -26.56
CA ALA A 625 -3.68 0.18 -25.38
C ALA A 625 -3.78 -1.32 -25.71
N LEU A 626 -4.15 -1.66 -26.94
CA LEU A 626 -4.45 -3.03 -27.37
C LEU A 626 -3.30 -4.04 -27.18
N PRO A 627 -2.01 -3.70 -27.43
CA PRO A 627 -0.89 -4.60 -27.17
C PRO A 627 -0.78 -4.97 -25.69
N ASP A 628 -0.91 -3.98 -24.80
CA ASP A 628 -0.80 -4.16 -23.35
C ASP A 628 -2.00 -4.90 -22.76
N ALA A 629 -3.21 -4.61 -23.25
CA ALA A 629 -4.42 -5.35 -22.91
C ALA A 629 -4.35 -6.83 -23.34
N LYS A 630 -3.89 -7.11 -24.57
CA LYS A 630 -3.66 -8.49 -25.04
C LYS A 630 -2.56 -9.19 -24.25
N GLY A 631 -1.44 -8.51 -24.02
CA GLY A 631 -0.33 -9.04 -23.24
C GLY A 631 -0.72 -9.37 -21.79
N LEU A 632 -1.60 -8.57 -21.19
CA LEU A 632 -2.14 -8.87 -19.86
C LEU A 632 -3.10 -10.07 -19.88
N LEU A 633 -3.96 -10.20 -20.90
CA LEU A 633 -4.85 -11.36 -21.04
C LEU A 633 -4.07 -12.68 -21.14
N GLU A 634 -3.02 -12.75 -21.96
CA GLU A 634 -2.19 -13.96 -22.05
C GLU A 634 -1.48 -14.26 -20.71
N ARG A 635 -0.86 -13.25 -20.08
CA ARG A 635 -0.28 -13.43 -18.74
C ARG A 635 -1.29 -13.89 -17.69
N TYR A 636 -2.55 -13.47 -17.80
CA TYR A 636 -3.60 -13.86 -16.88
C TYR A 636 -4.04 -15.32 -17.10
N ARG A 637 -4.06 -15.80 -18.35
CA ARG A 637 -4.21 -17.23 -18.67
C ARG A 637 -3.05 -18.05 -18.11
N ASP A 638 -1.82 -17.60 -18.33
CA ASP A 638 -0.63 -18.30 -17.85
C ASP A 638 -0.61 -18.38 -16.31
N MET A 639 -0.93 -17.28 -15.61
CA MET A 639 -1.07 -17.29 -14.14
C MET A 639 -2.21 -18.19 -13.66
N LYS A 640 -3.36 -18.23 -14.34
CA LYS A 640 -4.43 -19.20 -14.04
C LYS A 640 -3.88 -20.62 -14.12
N THR A 641 -3.18 -20.96 -15.19
CA THR A 641 -2.58 -22.29 -15.36
C THR A 641 -1.57 -22.59 -14.24
N PHE A 642 -0.73 -21.64 -13.83
CA PHE A 642 0.17 -21.86 -12.70
C PHE A 642 -0.59 -22.08 -11.37
N ALA A 643 -1.66 -21.33 -11.09
CA ALA A 643 -2.51 -21.55 -9.90
C ALA A 643 -3.30 -22.87 -9.91
N GLU A 644 -3.39 -23.58 -11.05
CA GLU A 644 -3.94 -24.94 -11.14
C GLU A 644 -2.91 -26.04 -10.80
N PHE A 645 -1.60 -25.70 -10.75
CA PHE A 645 -0.50 -26.67 -10.55
C PHE A 645 0.54 -26.29 -9.48
N GLU A 646 0.55 -25.05 -8.97
CA GLU A 646 1.51 -24.53 -8.00
C GLU A 646 0.77 -23.97 -6.78
N GLU A 647 1.07 -24.48 -5.57
CA GLU A 647 0.43 -24.05 -4.30
C GLU A 647 0.79 -22.60 -3.90
N ASP A 648 1.81 -22.01 -4.53
CA ASP A 648 2.31 -20.65 -4.27
C ASP A 648 1.46 -19.51 -4.88
N ILE A 649 0.38 -19.81 -5.61
CA ILE A 649 -0.48 -18.81 -6.28
C ILE A 649 -1.95 -19.04 -5.91
N GLU A 650 -2.48 -18.20 -5.02
CA GLU A 650 -3.90 -18.25 -4.67
C GLU A 650 -4.79 -17.89 -5.87
N MET A 651 -5.77 -18.75 -6.16
CA MET A 651 -6.85 -18.44 -7.09
C MET A 651 -7.65 -17.21 -6.64
N SER A 652 -7.71 -16.99 -5.32
CA SER A 652 -8.27 -15.81 -4.63
C SER A 652 -7.65 -14.50 -5.14
N ASP A 653 -6.32 -14.45 -5.25
CA ASP A 653 -5.57 -13.31 -5.77
C ASP A 653 -5.81 -13.09 -7.26
N LEU A 654 -5.91 -14.18 -8.04
CA LEU A 654 -6.23 -14.10 -9.46
C LEU A 654 -7.65 -13.58 -9.71
N VAL A 655 -8.63 -13.93 -8.86
CA VAL A 655 -9.98 -13.37 -8.91
C VAL A 655 -9.96 -11.86 -8.66
N ASP A 656 -9.24 -11.41 -7.63
CA ASP A 656 -9.24 -9.99 -7.26
C ASP A 656 -8.43 -9.16 -8.28
N ALA A 657 -7.21 -9.59 -8.63
CA ALA A 657 -6.33 -8.89 -9.57
C ALA A 657 -6.91 -8.80 -10.99
N GLY A 658 -7.52 -9.88 -11.50
CA GLY A 658 -8.09 -9.92 -12.86
C GLY A 658 -9.38 -9.11 -13.02
N SER A 659 -10.08 -8.80 -11.91
CA SER A 659 -11.45 -8.29 -11.95
C SER A 659 -11.56 -6.91 -12.61
N LEU A 660 -10.65 -5.98 -12.32
CA LEU A 660 -10.69 -4.65 -12.92
C LEU A 660 -10.27 -4.65 -14.39
N PRO A 661 -9.15 -5.30 -14.81
CA PRO A 661 -8.78 -5.34 -16.21
C PRO A 661 -9.83 -5.98 -17.12
N ALA A 662 -10.39 -7.13 -16.72
CA ALA A 662 -11.40 -7.83 -17.50
C ALA A 662 -12.67 -6.97 -17.70
N PHE A 663 -13.19 -6.40 -16.62
CA PHE A 663 -14.42 -5.62 -16.68
C PHE A 663 -14.24 -4.20 -17.22
N ALA A 664 -13.04 -3.60 -17.13
CA ALA A 664 -12.73 -2.33 -17.78
C ALA A 664 -12.76 -2.46 -19.31
N VAL A 665 -12.14 -3.51 -19.85
CA VAL A 665 -12.13 -3.77 -21.31
C VAL A 665 -13.51 -4.14 -21.83
N ASP A 666 -14.24 -5.03 -21.15
CA ASP A 666 -15.62 -5.37 -21.50
C ASP A 666 -16.56 -4.15 -21.43
N GLN A 667 -16.46 -3.35 -20.37
CA GLN A 667 -17.26 -2.14 -20.25
C GLN A 667 -16.95 -1.14 -21.37
N ALA A 668 -15.67 -0.88 -21.67
CA ALA A 668 -15.29 0.06 -22.72
C ALA A 668 -15.76 -0.38 -24.12
N VAL A 669 -15.57 -1.65 -24.46
CA VAL A 669 -16.03 -2.20 -25.76
C VAL A 669 -17.56 -2.31 -25.80
N GLY A 670 -18.21 -2.53 -24.65
CA GLY A 670 -19.66 -2.42 -24.49
C GLY A 670 -20.20 -1.04 -24.87
N GLU A 671 -19.53 0.03 -24.44
CA GLU A 671 -19.90 1.40 -24.83
C GLU A 671 -19.60 1.69 -26.31
N MET A 672 -18.51 1.16 -26.89
CA MET A 672 -18.24 1.24 -28.34
C MET A 672 -19.32 0.54 -29.20
N ASP A 673 -19.92 -0.55 -28.70
CA ASP A 673 -20.99 -1.27 -29.38
C ASP A 673 -22.30 -0.47 -29.38
N LYS A 674 -22.62 0.24 -28.30
CA LYS A 674 -23.76 1.19 -28.26
C LYS A 674 -23.58 2.30 -29.29
N ILE A 675 -22.39 2.91 -29.33
CA ILE A 675 -21.99 3.93 -30.32
C ILE A 675 -22.32 3.48 -31.75
N VAL A 676 -21.98 2.23 -32.12
CA VAL A 676 -22.24 1.66 -33.45
C VAL A 676 -23.71 1.34 -33.69
N LYS A 677 -24.39 0.74 -32.71
CA LYS A 677 -25.81 0.36 -32.81
C LYS A 677 -26.72 1.57 -32.98
N GLU A 678 -26.48 2.62 -32.19
CA GLU A 678 -27.33 3.82 -32.13
C GLU A 678 -27.01 4.84 -33.23
N ALA A 679 -25.90 4.68 -33.97
CA ALA A 679 -25.48 5.60 -35.05
C ALA A 679 -26.47 5.77 -36.22
N ASN A 680 -27.50 4.93 -36.32
CA ASN A 680 -28.57 5.06 -37.32
C ASN A 680 -29.91 5.55 -36.70
N GLU A 681 -30.05 5.58 -35.37
CA GLU A 681 -31.27 5.98 -34.65
C GLU A 681 -31.17 7.43 -34.17
N ILE A 682 -31.28 8.36 -35.11
CA ILE A 682 -31.01 9.80 -34.89
C ILE A 682 -32.19 10.48 -34.16
N GLU A 683 -32.27 10.32 -32.83
CA GLU A 683 -33.01 11.22 -31.97
C GLU A 683 -32.09 12.19 -31.22
N LYS A 684 -32.50 13.47 -31.12
CA LYS A 684 -31.76 14.50 -30.38
C LYS A 684 -31.55 14.15 -28.90
N LYS A 685 -32.40 13.29 -28.33
CA LYS A 685 -32.36 12.88 -26.91
C LYS A 685 -31.22 11.91 -26.57
N ARG A 686 -30.80 11.01 -27.47
CA ARG A 686 -29.71 10.04 -27.20
C ARG A 686 -28.30 10.62 -27.39
N ARG A 687 -28.18 11.90 -27.73
CA ARG A 687 -26.88 12.55 -28.00
C ARG A 687 -25.98 12.64 -26.78
N GLU A 688 -26.56 12.83 -25.60
CA GLU A 688 -25.79 12.89 -24.35
C GLU A 688 -25.35 11.50 -23.90
N GLU A 689 -26.23 10.50 -24.03
CA GLU A 689 -25.93 9.08 -23.80
C GLU A 689 -24.80 8.59 -24.71
N PHE A 690 -24.80 9.01 -25.99
CA PHE A 690 -23.70 8.76 -26.92
C PHE A 690 -22.37 9.36 -26.42
N ILE A 691 -22.36 10.64 -26.06
CA ILE A 691 -21.12 11.33 -25.63
C ILE A 691 -20.58 10.68 -24.35
N LEU A 692 -21.47 10.31 -23.43
CA LEU A 692 -21.11 9.57 -22.23
C LEU A 692 -20.55 8.18 -22.59
N SER A 693 -21.16 7.44 -23.51
CA SER A 693 -20.63 6.14 -23.99
C SER A 693 -19.24 6.29 -24.59
N MET A 694 -19.02 7.29 -25.44
CA MET A 694 -17.70 7.62 -26.00
C MET A 694 -16.68 7.93 -24.90
N ILE A 695 -17.02 8.76 -23.93
CA ILE A 695 -16.18 9.09 -22.78
C ILE A 695 -15.85 7.83 -21.98
N MET A 696 -16.84 7.03 -21.62
CA MET A 696 -16.67 5.82 -20.82
C MET A 696 -15.82 4.76 -21.56
N SER A 697 -15.93 4.67 -22.88
CA SER A 697 -15.06 3.83 -23.71
C SER A 697 -13.60 4.29 -23.72
N LEU A 698 -13.35 5.60 -23.57
CA LEU A 698 -12.01 6.17 -23.45
C LEU A 698 -11.44 5.96 -22.03
N LEU A 699 -12.21 6.30 -21.00
CA LEU A 699 -11.76 6.28 -19.59
C LEU A 699 -11.22 4.91 -19.17
N PHE A 700 -11.94 3.83 -19.47
CA PHE A 700 -11.54 2.49 -19.04
C PHE A 700 -10.37 1.87 -19.82
N PHE A 701 -9.93 2.48 -20.92
CA PHE A 701 -8.68 2.10 -21.61
C PHE A 701 -7.46 2.97 -21.23
N ILE A 702 -7.65 4.13 -20.58
CA ILE A 702 -6.54 4.94 -20.05
C ILE A 702 -5.57 4.14 -19.16
N PRO A 703 -6.02 3.25 -18.24
CA PRO A 703 -5.11 2.51 -17.36
C PRO A 703 -4.10 1.62 -18.10
N PHE A 704 -4.46 1.12 -19.28
CA PHE A 704 -3.59 0.30 -20.12
C PHE A 704 -2.48 1.08 -20.82
N LEU A 705 -2.59 2.42 -20.90
CA LEU A 705 -1.58 3.29 -21.53
C LEU A 705 -0.46 3.72 -20.57
N GLY A 706 -0.57 3.36 -19.28
CA GLY A 706 0.33 3.80 -18.22
C GLY A 706 0.34 5.33 -17.99
N PRO A 707 1.14 5.81 -17.02
CA PRO A 707 1.14 7.22 -16.62
C PRO A 707 1.53 8.20 -17.72
N THR A 708 2.38 7.79 -18.66
CA THR A 708 2.90 8.62 -19.76
C THR A 708 1.94 8.70 -20.95
N GLY A 709 1.16 7.65 -21.23
CA GLY A 709 0.20 7.64 -22.32
C GLY A 709 -1.18 8.19 -21.95
N GLY A 710 -1.60 8.04 -20.68
CA GLY A 710 -2.94 8.41 -20.22
C GLY A 710 -3.23 9.92 -20.17
N GLY A 711 -2.25 10.75 -19.79
CA GLY A 711 -2.49 12.16 -19.44
C GLY A 711 -3.10 13.01 -20.57
N ALA A 712 -2.64 12.85 -21.81
CA ALA A 712 -3.18 13.59 -22.96
C ALA A 712 -4.62 13.15 -23.32
N VAL A 713 -4.94 11.87 -23.10
CA VAL A 713 -6.27 11.31 -23.32
C VAL A 713 -7.24 11.84 -22.27
N ALA A 714 -6.83 11.81 -21.00
CA ALA A 714 -7.61 12.30 -19.87
C ALA A 714 -8.04 13.77 -20.05
N VAL A 715 -7.13 14.65 -20.47
CA VAL A 715 -7.47 16.06 -20.77
C VAL A 715 -8.60 16.17 -21.79
N GLY A 716 -8.49 15.49 -22.94
CA GLY A 716 -9.54 15.49 -23.96
C GLY A 716 -10.86 14.89 -23.49
N VAL A 717 -10.82 13.87 -22.63
CA VAL A 717 -12.05 13.30 -22.05
C VAL A 717 -12.71 14.26 -21.05
N ARG A 718 -11.94 14.96 -20.22
CA ARG A 718 -12.46 15.99 -19.29
C ARG A 718 -13.12 17.15 -20.03
N THR A 719 -12.55 17.54 -21.18
CA THR A 719 -13.13 18.51 -22.11
C THR A 719 -14.51 18.03 -22.58
N LEU A 720 -14.62 16.77 -23.05
CA LEU A 720 -15.89 16.18 -23.52
C LEU A 720 -16.94 15.99 -22.42
N LEU A 721 -16.54 15.65 -21.19
CA LEU A 721 -17.43 15.53 -20.02
C LEU A 721 -18.21 16.80 -19.68
N ARG A 722 -17.70 17.97 -20.07
CA ARG A 722 -18.32 19.28 -19.82
C ARG A 722 -19.27 19.74 -20.93
N LEU A 723 -19.36 18.99 -22.03
CA LEU A 723 -20.30 19.27 -23.13
C LEU A 723 -21.68 18.66 -22.91
N VAL A 724 -21.81 17.68 -22.01
CA VAL A 724 -23.07 17.00 -21.64
C VAL A 724 -23.60 17.48 -20.30
N GLU A 725 -24.92 17.62 -20.18
CA GLU A 725 -25.59 17.94 -18.92
C GLU A 725 -26.01 16.63 -18.21
N VAL A 726 -26.51 15.63 -18.96
CA VAL A 726 -26.89 14.31 -18.41
C VAL A 726 -25.70 13.37 -18.24
N GLY A 727 -25.57 12.76 -17.05
CA GLY A 727 -24.58 11.71 -16.76
C GLY A 727 -23.15 12.21 -16.52
N ALA A 728 -22.91 13.52 -16.62
CA ALA A 728 -21.61 14.15 -16.39
C ALA A 728 -21.02 13.79 -15.00
N GLU A 729 -21.84 13.69 -13.95
CA GLU A 729 -21.40 13.30 -12.60
C GLU A 729 -20.80 11.89 -12.56
N VAL A 730 -21.44 10.91 -13.22
CA VAL A 730 -20.95 9.52 -13.30
C VAL A 730 -19.62 9.48 -14.06
N GLY A 731 -19.56 10.14 -15.21
CA GLY A 731 -18.35 10.19 -16.01
C GLY A 731 -17.21 10.97 -15.34
N LEU A 732 -17.52 12.01 -14.54
CA LEU A 732 -16.55 12.77 -13.74
C LEU A 732 -16.03 11.96 -12.54
N ALA A 733 -16.87 11.13 -11.92
CA ALA A 733 -16.44 10.21 -10.86
C ALA A 733 -15.45 9.16 -11.41
N VAL A 734 -15.80 8.52 -12.53
CA VAL A 734 -14.91 7.56 -13.23
C VAL A 734 -13.62 8.26 -13.68
N TYR A 735 -13.73 9.48 -14.24
CA TYR A 735 -12.57 10.30 -14.61
C TYR A 735 -11.65 10.58 -13.42
N GLY A 736 -12.21 10.91 -12.26
CA GLY A 736 -11.44 11.12 -11.03
C GLY A 736 -10.63 9.88 -10.63
N VAL A 737 -11.22 8.70 -10.79
CA VAL A 737 -10.53 7.42 -10.53
C VAL A 737 -9.45 7.13 -11.56
N VAL A 738 -9.71 7.22 -12.88
CA VAL A 738 -8.70 6.84 -13.89
C VAL A 738 -7.60 7.89 -14.10
N ASN A 739 -7.76 9.10 -13.55
CA ASN A 739 -6.79 10.19 -13.66
C ASN A 739 -5.93 10.40 -12.40
N ASP A 740 -6.17 9.67 -11.31
CA ASP A 740 -5.28 9.65 -10.14
C ASP A 740 -4.35 8.42 -10.19
N PRO A 741 -3.08 8.57 -10.58
CA PRO A 741 -2.17 7.44 -10.78
C PRO A 741 -1.77 6.72 -9.48
N ASN A 742 -2.03 7.32 -8.31
CA ASN A 742 -1.63 6.77 -7.00
C ASN A 742 -2.77 6.03 -6.30
N ASN A 743 -3.96 5.98 -6.90
CA ASN A 743 -5.12 5.37 -6.29
C ASN A 743 -5.14 3.84 -6.49
N ALA A 744 -5.99 3.14 -5.75
CA ALA A 744 -6.02 1.69 -5.73
C ALA A 744 -6.41 1.10 -7.10
N PHE A 745 -7.34 1.75 -7.82
CA PHE A 745 -7.74 1.33 -9.16
C PHE A 745 -6.57 1.37 -10.14
N MET A 746 -5.86 2.50 -10.24
CA MET A 746 -4.73 2.65 -11.16
C MET A 746 -3.54 1.79 -10.75
N THR A 747 -3.33 1.58 -9.44
CA THR A 747 -2.26 0.71 -8.92
C THR A 747 -2.42 -0.74 -9.39
N VAL A 748 -3.65 -1.25 -9.53
CA VAL A 748 -3.90 -2.60 -10.11
C VAL A 748 -3.31 -2.71 -11.52
N PHE A 749 -3.60 -1.74 -12.39
CA PHE A 749 -3.12 -1.78 -13.78
C PHE A 749 -1.61 -1.55 -13.87
N THR A 750 -1.06 -0.55 -13.18
CA THR A 750 0.39 -0.29 -13.22
C THR A 750 1.19 -1.49 -12.69
N THR A 751 0.71 -2.14 -11.62
CA THR A 751 1.31 -3.37 -11.09
C THR A 751 1.26 -4.51 -12.11
N LEU A 752 0.08 -4.82 -12.68
CA LEU A 752 -0.09 -5.94 -13.60
C LEU A 752 0.59 -5.75 -14.97
N LEU A 753 0.79 -4.51 -15.40
CA LEU A 753 1.54 -4.18 -16.61
C LEU A 753 3.05 -4.27 -16.37
N ALA A 754 3.53 -3.92 -15.17
CA ALA A 754 4.94 -4.05 -14.78
C ALA A 754 5.34 -5.48 -14.32
N ALA A 755 4.39 -6.32 -13.92
CA ALA A 755 4.61 -7.59 -13.23
C ALA A 755 5.49 -8.63 -13.97
N GLY A 756 5.54 -8.59 -15.30
CA GLY A 756 6.04 -9.73 -16.08
C GLY A 756 5.30 -11.02 -15.71
N PHE A 757 6.00 -12.15 -15.65
CA PHE A 757 5.49 -13.41 -15.09
C PHE A 757 5.72 -13.53 -13.56
N GLY A 758 5.99 -12.43 -12.86
CA GLY A 758 6.30 -12.44 -11.43
C GLY A 758 5.05 -12.61 -10.56
N ARG A 759 4.99 -13.70 -9.80
CA ARG A 759 3.89 -14.05 -8.86
C ARG A 759 3.50 -12.88 -7.93
N SER A 760 4.49 -12.12 -7.44
CA SER A 760 4.28 -10.96 -6.57
C SER A 760 3.47 -9.83 -7.22
N GLY A 761 3.48 -9.69 -8.54
CA GLY A 761 2.71 -8.67 -9.25
C GLY A 761 1.20 -8.89 -9.17
N PHE A 762 0.74 -10.14 -9.32
CA PHE A 762 -0.68 -10.46 -9.18
C PHE A 762 -1.15 -10.33 -7.74
N ARG A 763 -0.37 -10.79 -6.75
CA ARG A 763 -0.67 -10.58 -5.31
C ARG A 763 -0.72 -9.10 -4.92
N ASN A 764 0.22 -8.29 -5.40
CA ASN A 764 0.23 -6.84 -5.11
C ASN A 764 -0.96 -6.12 -5.77
N ALA A 765 -1.37 -6.55 -6.96
CA ALA A 765 -2.58 -6.06 -7.61
C ALA A 765 -3.85 -6.51 -6.86
N ALA A 766 -3.92 -7.75 -6.38
CA ALA A 766 -5.02 -8.25 -5.57
C ALA A 766 -5.15 -7.48 -4.24
N ASN A 767 -4.04 -7.23 -3.55
CA ASN A 767 -3.99 -6.39 -2.35
C ASN A 767 -4.45 -4.96 -2.64
N SER A 768 -4.02 -4.36 -3.76
CA SER A 768 -4.48 -3.03 -4.20
C SER A 768 -5.99 -3.03 -4.48
N ARG A 769 -6.51 -4.07 -5.14
CA ARG A 769 -7.94 -4.25 -5.40
C ARG A 769 -8.76 -4.35 -4.11
N ARG A 770 -8.28 -5.11 -3.12
CA ARG A 770 -8.93 -5.30 -1.82
C ARG A 770 -8.86 -4.03 -0.95
N GLY A 771 -7.76 -3.29 -1.02
CA GLY A 771 -7.55 -2.00 -0.33
C GLY A 771 -8.25 -0.79 -0.96
N MET A 772 -9.03 -0.97 -2.03
CA MET A 772 -9.75 0.11 -2.70
C MET A 772 -10.79 0.77 -1.78
N SER A 773 -10.74 2.10 -1.66
CA SER A 773 -11.69 2.84 -0.82
C SER A 773 -13.11 2.77 -1.39
N SER A 774 -14.10 2.90 -0.51
CA SER A 774 -15.52 2.95 -0.90
C SER A 774 -15.83 4.06 -1.91
N ASN A 775 -15.08 5.16 -1.91
CA ASN A 775 -15.27 6.27 -2.85
C ASN A 775 -14.80 5.89 -4.26
N GLU A 776 -13.63 5.26 -4.39
CA GLU A 776 -13.14 4.73 -5.67
C GLU A 776 -14.08 3.65 -6.19
N TYR A 777 -14.43 2.68 -5.33
CA TYR A 777 -15.27 1.53 -5.66
C TYR A 777 -16.67 1.94 -6.16
N ASN A 778 -17.32 2.90 -5.48
CA ASN A 778 -18.61 3.43 -5.90
C ASN A 778 -18.53 4.28 -7.18
N SER A 779 -17.35 4.79 -7.53
CA SER A 779 -17.12 5.60 -8.73
C SER A 779 -16.89 4.76 -10.00
N LEU A 780 -16.83 3.43 -9.92
CA LEU A 780 -16.55 2.54 -11.06
C LEU A 780 -17.75 2.34 -12.02
N GLY A 781 -18.89 3.00 -11.79
CA GLY A 781 -20.08 2.89 -12.64
C GLY A 781 -20.53 1.44 -12.87
N ASN A 782 -20.72 1.06 -14.13
CA ASN A 782 -21.21 -0.28 -14.53
C ASN A 782 -20.23 -1.45 -14.26
N ILE A 783 -19.00 -1.17 -13.82
CA ILE A 783 -18.10 -2.23 -13.32
C ILE A 783 -18.51 -2.65 -11.91
N LYS A 784 -18.99 -1.71 -11.07
CA LYS A 784 -19.32 -1.99 -9.66
C LYS A 784 -20.32 -3.16 -9.50
N PRO A 785 -21.45 -3.27 -10.25
CA PRO A 785 -22.35 -4.42 -10.12
C PRO A 785 -21.70 -5.78 -10.43
N LYS A 786 -20.71 -5.82 -11.35
CA LYS A 786 -19.96 -7.05 -11.68
C LYS A 786 -19.03 -7.45 -10.53
N LEU A 787 -18.43 -6.46 -9.86
CA LEU A 787 -17.63 -6.68 -8.65
C LEU A 787 -18.51 -7.08 -7.46
N ASP A 788 -19.67 -6.45 -7.27
CA ASP A 788 -20.67 -6.83 -6.27
C ASP A 788 -21.16 -8.27 -6.51
N THR A 789 -21.29 -8.70 -7.77
CA THR A 789 -21.62 -10.07 -8.15
C THR A 789 -20.52 -11.05 -7.74
N ILE A 790 -19.23 -10.75 -7.98
CA ILE A 790 -18.11 -11.57 -7.48
C ILE A 790 -18.15 -11.67 -5.95
N THR A 791 -18.34 -10.55 -5.25
CA THR A 791 -18.45 -10.53 -3.79
C THR A 791 -19.66 -11.34 -3.31
N SER A 792 -20.79 -11.27 -4.01
CA SER A 792 -21.99 -12.07 -3.76
C SER A 792 -21.78 -13.55 -4.03
N LEU A 793 -21.01 -13.94 -5.05
CA LEU A 793 -20.65 -15.34 -5.32
C LEU A 793 -19.79 -15.88 -4.16
N ARG A 794 -18.73 -15.15 -3.77
CA ARG A 794 -17.81 -15.52 -2.67
C ARG A 794 -18.49 -15.52 -1.29
N SER A 795 -19.51 -14.69 -1.04
CA SER A 795 -20.17 -14.59 0.29
C SER A 795 -20.93 -15.85 0.77
N GLY A 796 -21.04 -16.87 -0.08
CA GLY A 796 -21.56 -18.20 0.30
C GLY A 796 -20.47 -19.22 0.65
N MET A 797 -19.20 -18.87 0.49
CA MET A 797 -18.07 -19.70 0.94
C MET A 797 -17.78 -19.36 2.39
N CYS A 798 -17.85 -20.34 3.29
CA CYS A 798 -16.89 -20.34 4.38
C CYS A 798 -15.51 -20.44 3.74
N SER A 799 -14.57 -19.58 4.14
CA SER A 799 -13.15 -19.79 3.83
C SER A 799 -12.78 -21.17 4.34
N LEU A 800 -12.45 -22.08 3.42
CA LEU A 800 -11.78 -23.34 3.73
C LEU A 800 -10.36 -23.01 4.21
#